data_AF-A0A087TU11-F1
#
_entry.id   AF-A0A087TU11-F1
#
_cell.length_a   1.000
_cell.length_b   1.000
_cell.length_c   1.000
_cell.angle_alpha   90.00
_cell.angle_beta   90.00
_cell.angle_gamma   90.00
#
_symmetry.space_group_name_H-M   'P 1'
#
loop_
_entity.id
_entity.type
_entity.pdbx_description
1 polymer ?
#
loop_
_entity_poly.entity_id
_entity_poly.type
_entity_poly.pdbx_seq_one_letter_code
_entity_poly.pdbx_strand_id
1 'polypeptide(L)'
;MSQDLTVLNNLMSIGLSEQKAKETAKNEKLCKELIHVIELANKSSANGIAKATGNLLYHIASKVKPQIQSKVELLVQYVVENKVDSEIKLNAAITYLMNHADENVNIKEFEKNCGVGVTVSPEEIEKVVEKVIASHKAELVEKRYSFNTGLLMAEARKELPFADGKYIKNEVELQILDILGPKTAEDNIKPNKAKTKEKRETISSAAEKETDQKGHSITDVMKKLNFHKPGENFKTDGYVITPNTMNLLKEHVEITKGQVRTRFPPEPNGILHIGHAKAININFGYAQAHNGICILRFDDTNPEKEEEKFFNEIIQMVQWLGYKPAMITHSSDYFDQLYEYARTLIRKDFAYVCHQKQEEIKGFNPPPSPWRNRPLEESLQLFEDMKNGKIDEGEATLRMKLTLEEGKQDPVAYRIKFLPHHRTGNTWCIYPTYDFTHCLCDSIEHITHSLCTKEFQSRRSSYYWLCNALDIYCPVQWEYGRLNMNYTVISKRKIAKLISEDIVRDWDDPRLFTLTALRRRGFPPEAINSFCAELGVTGAQSVVDPQMLEAHVRDVLNTTAPRAMAVLEPLKVSISLACSTPILLDVPNFPADPSKGTHKVTFSDVIYIEQSDFKEVSPNNQYKRLSVAQPVGLRHTGYVISVKEVIKDKNNKIVELKTIGTPVANAKKPKAFIHWVAEPLECEVRLYER
;
A
#
# COMPACT_ATOMS: atom_id res chain seq x y z
N MET A 1 19.54 36.26 -37.11
CA MET A 1 19.26 36.24 -35.66
C MET A 1 17.80 35.92 -35.31
N SER A 2 16.77 36.44 -36.01
CA SER A 2 15.37 36.11 -35.65
C SER A 2 14.93 34.70 -36.09
N GLN A 3 15.40 34.18 -37.23
CA GLN A 3 15.05 32.81 -37.69
C GLN A 3 15.66 31.71 -36.81
N ASP A 4 16.91 31.85 -36.36
CA ASP A 4 17.58 30.85 -35.51
C ASP A 4 16.92 30.72 -34.14
N LEU A 5 16.44 31.83 -33.56
CA LEU A 5 15.70 31.80 -32.29
C LEU A 5 14.34 31.08 -32.45
N THR A 6 13.62 31.33 -33.55
CA THR A 6 12.33 30.68 -33.80
C THR A 6 12.47 29.17 -33.98
N VAL A 7 13.51 28.72 -34.70
CA VAL A 7 13.80 27.29 -34.86
C VAL A 7 14.15 26.65 -33.52
N LEU A 8 14.99 27.30 -32.70
CA LEU A 8 15.36 26.78 -31.39
C LEU A 8 14.13 26.65 -30.46
N ASN A 9 13.26 27.66 -30.46
CA ASN A 9 12.03 27.67 -29.67
C ASN A 9 11.06 26.56 -30.09
N ASN A 10 10.93 26.29 -31.40
CA ASN A 10 10.11 25.19 -31.89
C ASN A 10 10.67 23.82 -31.48
N LEU A 11 11.99 23.64 -31.48
CA LEU A 11 12.62 22.39 -31.04
C LEU A 11 12.49 22.18 -29.51
N MET A 12 12.57 23.26 -28.74
CA MET A 12 12.41 23.22 -27.28
C MET A 12 10.95 23.06 -26.84
N SER A 13 9.97 23.43 -27.68
CA SER A 13 8.54 23.32 -27.34
C SER A 13 8.10 21.86 -27.14
N ILE A 14 8.77 20.92 -27.79
CA ILE A 14 8.58 19.47 -27.59
C ILE A 14 9.48 18.87 -26.50
N GLY A 15 10.09 19.69 -25.63
CA GLY A 15 10.83 19.21 -24.47
C GLY A 15 12.30 18.82 -24.69
N LEU A 16 12.88 19.13 -25.86
CA LEU A 16 14.32 18.99 -26.06
C LEU A 16 15.10 19.98 -25.17
N SER A 17 16.20 19.51 -24.56
CA SER A 17 17.12 20.41 -23.85
C SER A 17 17.75 21.41 -24.82
N GLU A 18 18.11 22.60 -24.33
CA GLU A 18 18.72 23.64 -25.16
C GLU A 18 19.98 23.14 -25.90
N GLN A 19 20.78 22.30 -25.23
CA GLN A 19 21.93 21.65 -25.84
C GLN A 19 21.52 20.72 -26.99
N LYS A 20 20.50 19.88 -26.79
CA LYS A 20 20.04 18.94 -27.82
C LYS A 20 19.34 19.63 -28.98
N ALA A 21 18.63 20.73 -28.73
CA ALA A 21 18.03 21.57 -29.75
C ALA A 21 19.11 22.22 -30.64
N LYS A 22 20.19 22.75 -30.04
CA LYS A 22 21.34 23.30 -30.80
C LYS A 22 22.06 22.23 -31.63
N GLU A 23 22.21 21.02 -31.11
CA GLU A 23 22.77 19.89 -31.88
C GLU A 23 21.86 19.49 -33.05
N THR A 24 20.55 19.41 -32.81
CA THR A 24 19.56 19.01 -33.83
C THR A 24 19.44 20.07 -34.92
N ALA A 25 19.49 21.36 -34.57
CA ALA A 25 19.45 22.47 -35.52
C ALA A 25 20.64 22.46 -36.50
N LYS A 26 21.79 21.90 -36.11
CA LYS A 26 22.95 21.72 -37.01
C LYS A 26 22.74 20.63 -38.06
N ASN A 27 21.83 19.69 -37.84
CA ASN A 27 21.48 18.67 -38.82
C ASN A 27 20.29 19.16 -39.65
N GLU A 28 20.57 19.82 -40.78
CA GLU A 28 19.53 20.45 -41.60
C GLU A 28 18.40 19.50 -42.04
N LYS A 29 18.74 18.24 -42.34
CA LYS A 29 17.76 17.24 -42.79
C LYS A 29 16.81 16.85 -41.64
N LEU A 30 17.37 16.49 -40.48
CA LEU A 30 16.60 16.13 -39.31
C LEU A 30 15.79 17.31 -38.77
N CYS A 31 16.37 18.52 -38.79
CA CYS A 31 15.73 19.74 -38.34
C CYS A 31 14.48 20.06 -39.18
N LYS A 32 14.58 20.01 -40.52
CA LYS A 32 13.44 20.21 -41.43
C LYS A 32 12.33 19.19 -41.19
N GLU A 33 12.70 17.92 -41.05
CA GLU A 33 11.73 16.84 -40.82
C GLU A 33 11.03 16.98 -39.46
N LEU A 34 11.79 17.32 -38.42
CA LEU A 34 11.24 17.49 -37.08
C LEU A 34 10.32 18.70 -36.98
N ILE A 35 10.65 19.82 -37.65
CA ILE A 35 9.75 20.97 -37.74
C ILE A 35 8.45 20.57 -38.44
N HIS A 36 8.53 19.82 -39.54
CA HIS A 36 7.34 19.33 -40.24
C HIS A 36 6.46 18.42 -39.36
N VAL A 37 7.08 17.50 -38.61
CA VAL A 37 6.38 16.63 -37.63
C VAL A 37 5.71 17.45 -36.52
N ILE A 38 6.38 18.50 -36.02
CA ILE A 38 5.83 19.40 -34.98
C ILE A 38 4.63 20.19 -35.53
N GLU A 39 4.70 20.66 -36.78
CA GLU A 39 3.58 21.35 -37.43
C GLU A 39 2.37 20.44 -37.60
N LEU A 40 2.58 19.18 -38.01
CA LEU A 40 1.51 18.17 -38.08
C LEU A 40 0.91 17.90 -36.69
N ALA A 41 1.75 17.74 -35.66
CA ALA A 41 1.30 17.49 -34.30
C ALA A 41 0.45 18.65 -33.74
N ASN A 42 0.83 19.89 -34.04
CA ASN A 42 0.07 21.08 -33.66
C ASN A 42 -1.27 21.21 -34.40
N LYS A 43 -1.39 20.69 -35.63
CA LYS A 43 -2.68 20.63 -36.35
C LYS A 43 -3.63 19.59 -35.75
N SER A 44 -3.08 18.49 -35.24
CA SER A 44 -3.85 17.39 -34.65
C SER A 44 -4.19 17.58 -33.15
N SER A 45 -3.57 18.54 -32.45
CA SER A 45 -3.83 18.82 -31.04
C SER A 45 -4.45 20.20 -30.80
N ALA A 46 -5.64 20.25 -30.21
CA ALA A 46 -6.28 21.51 -29.80
C ALA A 46 -5.70 22.09 -28.48
N ASN A 47 -4.97 21.30 -27.69
CA ASN A 47 -4.53 21.64 -26.33
C ASN A 47 -2.99 21.75 -26.17
N GLY A 48 -2.24 21.79 -27.28
CA GLY A 48 -0.77 21.80 -27.27
C GLY A 48 -0.15 20.40 -27.19
N ILE A 49 1.18 20.32 -27.30
CA ILE A 49 1.95 19.06 -27.29
C ILE A 49 2.54 18.84 -25.88
N ALA A 50 2.21 17.72 -25.24
CA ALA A 50 2.84 17.35 -23.96
C ALA A 50 4.32 17.04 -24.16
N LYS A 51 5.18 17.38 -23.18
CA LYS A 51 6.63 17.17 -23.29
C LYS A 51 6.98 15.68 -23.42
N ALA A 52 6.27 14.80 -22.72
CA ALA A 52 6.38 13.34 -22.88
C ALA A 52 6.21 12.85 -24.33
N THR A 53 5.33 13.49 -25.12
CA THR A 53 5.07 13.17 -26.53
C THR A 53 6.21 13.58 -27.45
N GLY A 54 7.01 14.57 -27.05
CA GLY A 54 8.04 15.16 -27.88
C GLY A 54 9.19 14.22 -28.24
N ASN A 55 9.56 13.29 -27.35
CA ASN A 55 10.56 12.27 -27.66
C ASN A 55 10.08 11.31 -28.76
N LEU A 56 8.78 10.97 -28.77
CA LEU A 56 8.20 10.12 -29.82
C LEU A 56 8.14 10.85 -31.16
N LEU A 57 7.78 12.15 -31.16
CA LEU A 57 7.84 12.99 -32.36
C LEU A 57 9.27 13.11 -32.90
N TYR A 58 10.26 13.26 -32.02
CA TYR A 58 11.67 13.22 -32.40
C TYR A 58 12.07 11.88 -33.04
N HIS A 59 11.56 10.77 -32.50
CA HIS A 59 11.79 9.45 -33.06
C HIS A 59 11.12 9.24 -34.42
N ILE A 60 9.92 9.79 -34.65
CA ILE A 60 9.30 9.83 -35.97
C ILE A 60 10.23 10.54 -36.97
N ALA A 61 10.66 11.76 -36.65
CA ALA A 61 11.52 12.53 -37.54
C ALA A 61 12.91 11.91 -37.81
N SER A 62 13.42 11.11 -36.87
CA SER A 62 14.77 10.52 -36.97
C SER A 62 14.79 9.08 -37.50
N LYS A 63 13.72 8.29 -37.33
CA LYS A 63 13.70 6.86 -37.67
C LYS A 63 12.83 6.50 -38.87
N VAL A 64 11.89 7.36 -39.27
CA VAL A 64 11.06 7.13 -40.46
C VAL A 64 11.94 7.13 -41.71
N LYS A 65 11.74 6.13 -42.57
CA LYS A 65 12.45 6.00 -43.85
C LYS A 65 11.63 6.62 -44.98
N PRO A 66 12.26 7.08 -46.09
CA PRO A 66 11.56 7.74 -47.20
C PRO A 66 10.40 6.92 -47.80
N GLN A 67 10.47 5.59 -47.71
CA GLN A 67 9.45 4.66 -48.21
C GLN A 67 8.09 4.83 -47.54
N ILE A 68 8.05 5.28 -46.29
CA ILE A 68 6.82 5.46 -45.51
C ILE A 68 6.55 6.93 -45.19
N GLN A 69 7.19 7.86 -45.90
CA GLN A 69 7.07 9.30 -45.68
C GLN A 69 5.61 9.78 -45.83
N SER A 70 4.86 9.18 -46.74
CA SER A 70 3.42 9.45 -46.95
C SER A 70 2.54 9.03 -45.78
N LYS A 71 3.06 8.28 -44.80
CA LYS A 71 2.35 7.76 -43.62
C LYS A 71 2.75 8.47 -42.32
N VAL A 72 3.62 9.50 -42.39
CA VAL A 72 4.07 10.26 -41.21
C VAL A 72 2.92 10.92 -40.48
N GLU A 73 1.95 11.49 -41.22
CA GLU A 73 0.76 12.13 -40.65
C GLU A 73 -0.04 11.17 -39.76
N LEU A 74 -0.18 9.89 -40.17
CA LEU A 74 -0.85 8.86 -39.38
C LEU A 74 -0.10 8.57 -38.08
N LEU A 75 1.23 8.43 -38.12
CA LEU A 75 2.04 8.19 -36.91
C LEU A 75 1.95 9.37 -35.92
N VAL A 76 1.99 10.59 -36.45
CA VAL A 76 1.88 11.81 -35.64
C VAL A 76 0.52 11.89 -34.95
N GLN A 77 -0.56 11.60 -35.68
CA GLN A 77 -1.90 11.57 -35.10
C GLN A 77 -2.00 10.56 -33.96
N TYR A 78 -1.50 9.34 -34.14
CA TYR A 78 -1.57 8.29 -33.11
C TYR A 78 -0.72 8.57 -31.87
N VAL A 79 0.40 9.27 -32.04
CA VAL A 79 1.25 9.73 -30.94
C VAL A 79 0.58 10.88 -30.18
N VAL A 80 -0.04 11.83 -30.88
CA VAL A 80 -0.77 12.97 -30.27
C VAL A 80 -2.04 12.50 -29.54
N GLU A 81 -2.78 11.54 -30.10
CA GLU A 81 -3.95 10.91 -29.47
C GLU A 81 -3.58 9.95 -28.33
N ASN A 82 -2.30 9.81 -28.00
CA ASN A 82 -1.77 8.91 -26.97
C ASN A 82 -2.13 7.42 -27.18
N LYS A 83 -2.37 7.01 -28.43
CA LYS A 83 -2.57 5.60 -28.82
C LYS A 83 -1.24 4.86 -28.96
N VAL A 84 -0.21 5.58 -29.40
CA VAL A 84 1.19 5.14 -29.43
C VAL A 84 1.95 5.99 -28.42
N ASP A 85 2.12 5.43 -27.23
CA ASP A 85 2.60 6.11 -26.01
C ASP A 85 4.05 5.74 -25.64
N SER A 86 4.68 4.85 -26.40
CA SER A 86 6.00 4.30 -26.07
C SER A 86 6.83 4.04 -27.32
N GLU A 87 8.15 4.06 -27.16
CA GLU A 87 9.10 3.82 -28.26
C GLU A 87 8.92 2.41 -28.86
N ILE A 88 8.54 1.43 -28.05
CA ILE A 88 8.30 0.05 -28.49
C ILE A 88 7.10 -0.01 -29.44
N LYS A 89 5.97 0.59 -29.06
CA LYS A 89 4.79 0.69 -29.93
C LYS A 89 5.08 1.49 -31.19
N LEU A 90 5.86 2.57 -31.08
CA LEU A 90 6.27 3.38 -32.24
C LEU A 90 7.17 2.59 -33.21
N ASN A 91 8.14 1.83 -32.70
CA ASN A 91 8.98 0.98 -33.53
C ASN A 91 8.15 -0.14 -34.20
N ALA A 92 7.17 -0.71 -33.49
CA ALA A 92 6.24 -1.69 -34.06
C ALA A 92 5.39 -1.06 -35.19
N ALA A 93 4.91 0.17 -35.00
CA ALA A 93 4.17 0.93 -36.00
C ALA A 93 5.00 1.22 -37.25
N ILE A 94 6.24 1.70 -37.07
CA ILE A 94 7.18 1.92 -38.18
C ILE A 94 7.45 0.60 -38.91
N THR A 95 7.66 -0.50 -38.18
CA THR A 95 7.92 -1.83 -38.78
C THR A 95 6.73 -2.31 -39.60
N TYR A 96 5.51 -2.16 -39.08
CA TYR A 96 4.30 -2.53 -39.81
C TYR A 96 4.15 -1.72 -41.10
N LEU A 97 4.31 -0.40 -41.03
CA LEU A 97 4.20 0.49 -42.19
C LEU A 97 5.28 0.22 -43.23
N MET A 98 6.49 -0.14 -42.80
CA MET A 98 7.58 -0.55 -43.70
C MET A 98 7.25 -1.82 -44.47
N ASN A 99 6.58 -2.78 -43.83
CA ASN A 99 6.16 -4.03 -44.47
C ASN A 99 4.95 -3.86 -45.41
N HIS A 100 4.24 -2.74 -45.31
CA HIS A 100 3.04 -2.42 -46.11
C HIS A 100 3.18 -1.06 -46.80
N ALA A 101 4.40 -0.71 -47.23
CA ALA A 101 4.72 0.64 -47.73
C ALA A 101 3.89 1.03 -48.97
N ASP A 102 3.57 0.06 -49.83
CA ASP A 102 2.85 0.24 -51.09
C ASP A 102 1.33 0.01 -50.99
N GLU A 103 0.81 -0.33 -49.80
CA GLU A 103 -0.59 -0.68 -49.59
C GLU A 103 -1.39 0.41 -48.84
N ASN A 104 -2.71 0.37 -48.98
CA ASN A 104 -3.60 1.14 -48.11
C ASN A 104 -3.57 0.53 -46.71
N VAL A 105 -3.27 1.35 -45.70
CA VAL A 105 -3.08 0.87 -44.32
C VAL A 105 -4.42 0.36 -43.78
N ASN A 106 -4.51 -0.95 -43.54
CA ASN A 106 -5.61 -1.54 -42.80
C ASN A 106 -5.53 -1.09 -41.33
N ILE A 107 -6.38 -0.14 -40.94
CA ILE A 107 -6.32 0.50 -39.62
C ILE A 107 -6.47 -0.52 -38.47
N LYS A 108 -7.37 -1.51 -38.61
CA LYS A 108 -7.59 -2.51 -37.56
C LYS A 108 -6.37 -3.41 -37.35
N GLU A 109 -5.70 -3.76 -38.44
CA GLU A 109 -4.52 -4.60 -38.39
C GLU A 109 -3.29 -3.83 -37.93
N PHE A 110 -3.18 -2.56 -38.35
CA PHE A 110 -2.19 -1.61 -37.84
C PHE A 110 -2.32 -1.44 -36.32
N GLU A 111 -3.49 -1.08 -35.80
CA GLU A 111 -3.71 -0.87 -34.36
C GLU A 111 -3.34 -2.11 -33.53
N LYS A 112 -3.73 -3.31 -34.00
CA LYS A 112 -3.39 -4.57 -33.35
C LYS A 112 -1.88 -4.84 -33.32
N ASN A 113 -1.18 -4.65 -34.43
CA ASN A 113 0.27 -4.89 -34.52
C ASN A 113 1.09 -3.81 -33.78
N CYS A 114 0.53 -2.62 -33.60
CA CYS A 114 1.16 -1.52 -32.86
C CYS A 114 0.93 -1.59 -31.34
N GLY A 115 0.07 -2.49 -30.86
CA GLY A 115 -0.27 -2.57 -29.44
C GLY A 115 -1.12 -1.39 -28.96
N VAL A 116 -1.93 -0.81 -29.84
CA VAL A 116 -2.88 0.26 -29.47
C VAL A 116 -3.91 -0.30 -28.50
N GLY A 117 -4.09 0.36 -27.35
CA GLY A 117 -4.97 -0.11 -26.27
C GLY A 117 -4.39 -1.26 -25.43
N VAL A 118 -3.17 -1.73 -25.71
CA VAL A 118 -2.48 -2.72 -24.88
C VAL A 118 -1.68 -1.98 -23.80
N THR A 119 -2.02 -2.24 -22.55
CA THR A 119 -1.27 -1.80 -21.36
C THR A 119 -0.80 -3.03 -20.62
N VAL A 120 0.51 -3.12 -20.35
CA VAL A 120 1.09 -4.23 -19.60
C VAL A 120 1.28 -3.79 -18.14
N SER A 121 0.70 -4.52 -17.20
CA SER A 121 0.80 -4.20 -15.77
C SER A 121 2.07 -4.81 -15.14
N PRO A 122 2.58 -4.26 -14.02
CA PRO A 122 3.68 -4.88 -13.28
C PRO A 122 3.41 -6.32 -12.86
N GLU A 123 2.17 -6.64 -12.48
CA GLU A 123 1.75 -7.99 -12.07
C GLU A 123 1.77 -8.98 -13.23
N GLU A 124 1.48 -8.53 -14.46
CA GLU A 124 1.60 -9.34 -15.67
C GLU A 124 3.07 -9.65 -15.98
N ILE A 125 3.96 -8.67 -15.80
CA ILE A 125 5.42 -8.85 -15.94
C ILE A 125 5.92 -9.86 -14.89
N GLU A 126 5.54 -9.69 -13.62
CA GLU A 126 5.90 -10.61 -12.53
C GLU A 126 5.52 -12.05 -12.84
N LYS A 127 4.26 -12.30 -13.26
CA LYS A 127 3.76 -13.64 -13.60
C LYS A 127 4.48 -14.27 -14.79
N VAL A 128 4.74 -13.48 -15.84
CA VAL A 128 5.45 -13.98 -17.03
C VAL A 128 6.90 -14.29 -16.69
N VAL A 129 7.56 -13.43 -15.93
CA VAL A 129 8.93 -13.66 -15.47
C VAL A 129 9.00 -14.89 -14.56
N GLU A 130 8.07 -15.06 -13.64
CA GLU A 130 7.99 -16.24 -12.76
C GLU A 130 7.84 -17.52 -13.57
N LYS A 131 6.95 -17.52 -14.57
CA LYS A 131 6.75 -18.64 -15.49
C LYS A 131 8.02 -18.97 -16.29
N VAL A 132 8.71 -17.95 -16.83
CA VAL A 132 9.96 -18.11 -17.61
C VAL A 132 11.13 -18.57 -16.75
N ILE A 133 11.19 -18.12 -15.49
CA ILE A 133 12.20 -18.59 -14.53
C ILE A 133 11.90 -20.03 -14.11
N ALA A 134 10.64 -20.39 -13.91
CA ALA A 134 10.23 -21.75 -13.56
C ALA A 134 10.65 -22.77 -14.63
N SER A 135 10.60 -22.42 -15.92
CA SER A 135 11.04 -23.31 -17.01
C SER A 135 12.55 -23.53 -17.06
N HIS A 136 13.34 -22.62 -16.47
CA HIS A 136 14.81 -22.69 -16.42
C HIS A 136 15.37 -22.96 -15.02
N LYS A 137 14.51 -23.23 -14.02
CA LYS A 137 14.87 -23.26 -12.60
C LYS A 137 16.01 -24.23 -12.29
N ALA A 138 15.99 -25.43 -12.87
CA ALA A 138 17.02 -26.44 -12.63
C ALA A 138 18.41 -25.97 -13.08
N GLU A 139 18.51 -25.42 -14.29
CA GLU A 139 19.76 -24.90 -14.85
C GLU A 139 20.20 -23.59 -14.16
N LEU A 140 19.25 -22.75 -13.75
CA LEU A 140 19.49 -21.52 -13.00
C LEU A 140 20.09 -21.81 -11.62
N VAL A 141 19.61 -22.83 -10.90
CA VAL A 141 20.15 -23.24 -9.60
C VAL A 141 21.54 -23.87 -9.74
N GLU A 142 21.76 -24.69 -10.77
CA GLU A 142 23.06 -25.32 -11.04
C GLU A 142 24.14 -24.28 -11.42
N LYS A 143 23.83 -23.36 -12.34
CA LYS A 143 24.78 -22.37 -12.86
C LYS A 143 24.82 -21.08 -12.05
N ARG A 144 23.89 -20.89 -11.12
CA ARG A 144 23.72 -19.67 -10.32
C ARG A 144 23.86 -18.39 -11.19
N TYR A 145 24.73 -17.47 -10.79
CA TYR A 145 24.93 -16.19 -11.50
C TYR A 145 25.78 -16.29 -12.79
N SER A 146 26.26 -17.48 -13.14
CA SER A 146 26.86 -17.74 -14.46
C SER A 146 25.82 -18.10 -15.53
N PHE A 147 24.55 -18.27 -15.14
CA PHE A 147 23.44 -18.47 -16.06
C PHE A 147 23.22 -17.25 -16.97
N ASN A 148 22.88 -17.50 -18.24
CA ASN A 148 22.63 -16.42 -19.21
C ASN A 148 21.23 -15.83 -19.01
N THR A 149 21.14 -14.79 -18.17
CA THR A 149 19.89 -14.06 -17.89
C THR A 149 19.30 -13.37 -19.13
N GLY A 150 20.08 -13.21 -20.20
CA GLY A 150 19.61 -12.73 -21.51
C GLY A 150 18.51 -13.60 -22.12
N LEU A 151 18.54 -14.92 -21.86
CA LEU A 151 17.53 -15.86 -22.33
C LEU A 151 16.16 -15.58 -21.68
N LEU A 152 16.14 -15.40 -20.36
CA LEU A 152 14.92 -15.12 -19.60
C LEU A 152 14.28 -13.80 -20.04
N MET A 153 15.11 -12.77 -20.23
CA MET A 153 14.64 -11.49 -20.74
C MET A 153 14.09 -11.59 -22.17
N ALA A 154 14.69 -12.42 -23.02
CA ALA A 154 14.23 -12.62 -24.39
C ALA A 154 12.88 -13.36 -24.45
N GLU A 155 12.71 -14.40 -23.63
CA GLU A 155 11.45 -15.14 -23.53
C GLU A 155 10.33 -14.30 -22.92
N ALA A 156 10.61 -13.54 -21.85
CA ALA A 156 9.64 -12.63 -21.27
C ALA A 156 9.21 -11.54 -22.26
N ARG A 157 10.14 -10.99 -23.07
CA ARG A 157 9.81 -10.04 -24.15
C ARG A 157 8.99 -10.66 -25.27
N LYS A 158 9.13 -11.97 -25.51
CA LYS A 158 8.35 -12.68 -26.54
C LYS A 158 6.89 -12.84 -26.10
N GLU A 159 6.65 -13.11 -24.82
CA GLU A 159 5.29 -13.17 -24.26
C GLU A 159 4.68 -11.77 -24.06
N LEU A 160 5.49 -10.77 -23.72
CA LEU A 160 5.06 -9.39 -23.50
C LEU A 160 5.77 -8.41 -24.46
N PRO A 161 5.40 -8.38 -25.75
CA PRO A 161 6.11 -7.62 -26.79
C PRO A 161 6.06 -6.10 -26.60
N PHE A 162 5.04 -5.59 -25.89
CA PHE A 162 4.84 -4.15 -25.64
C PHE A 162 5.21 -3.71 -24.22
N ALA A 163 5.75 -4.62 -23.40
CA ALA A 163 6.24 -4.28 -22.07
C ALA A 163 7.58 -3.54 -22.16
N ASP A 164 7.78 -2.55 -21.28
CA ASP A 164 9.06 -1.87 -21.19
C ASP A 164 10.13 -2.83 -20.65
N GLY A 165 11.15 -3.06 -21.48
CA GLY A 165 12.22 -4.00 -21.23
C GLY A 165 13.05 -3.70 -19.98
N LYS A 166 12.98 -2.48 -19.44
CA LYS A 166 13.58 -2.14 -18.14
C LYS A 166 12.84 -2.80 -16.98
N TYR A 167 11.50 -2.81 -17.01
CA TYR A 167 10.71 -3.48 -15.97
C TYR A 167 10.90 -5.00 -16.02
N ILE A 168 10.88 -5.60 -17.22
CA ILE A 168 11.19 -7.02 -17.39
C ILE A 168 12.57 -7.35 -16.82
N LYS A 169 13.59 -6.53 -17.13
CA LYS A 169 14.94 -6.74 -16.62
C LYS A 169 14.99 -6.69 -15.09
N ASN A 170 14.41 -5.65 -14.49
CA ASN A 170 14.41 -5.46 -13.05
C ASN A 170 13.71 -6.62 -12.34
N GLU A 171 12.58 -7.08 -12.88
CA GLU A 171 11.82 -8.20 -12.32
C GLU A 171 12.59 -9.52 -12.41
N VAL A 172 13.23 -9.79 -13.57
CA VAL A 172 14.11 -10.96 -13.73
C VAL A 172 15.27 -10.93 -12.73
N GLU A 173 15.91 -9.78 -12.54
CA GLU A 173 17.01 -9.63 -11.57
C GLU A 173 16.54 -9.84 -10.13
N LEU A 174 15.33 -9.37 -9.80
CA LEU A 174 14.71 -9.52 -8.47
C LEU A 174 14.38 -10.98 -8.16
N GLN A 175 13.66 -11.67 -9.04
CA GLN A 175 13.31 -13.08 -8.81
C GLN A 175 14.52 -14.02 -8.83
N ILE A 176 15.55 -13.72 -9.64
CA ILE A 176 16.82 -14.47 -9.58
C ILE A 176 17.51 -14.26 -8.23
N LEU A 177 17.51 -13.03 -7.69
CA LEU A 177 18.06 -12.74 -6.38
C LEU A 177 17.31 -13.50 -5.27
N ASP A 178 15.97 -13.58 -5.36
CA ASP A 178 15.15 -14.34 -4.41
C ASP A 178 15.44 -15.84 -4.46
N ILE A 179 15.69 -16.41 -5.65
CA ILE A 179 15.97 -17.84 -5.81
C ILE A 179 17.40 -18.20 -5.41
N LEU A 180 18.40 -17.39 -5.80
CA LEU A 180 19.81 -17.72 -5.64
C LEU A 180 20.45 -17.15 -4.37
N GLY A 181 19.83 -16.15 -3.75
CA GLY A 181 20.45 -15.36 -2.68
C GLY A 181 21.59 -14.46 -3.21
N PRO A 182 22.29 -13.72 -2.33
CA PRO A 182 23.35 -12.80 -2.75
C PRO A 182 24.51 -13.51 -3.47
N LYS A 183 25.19 -12.78 -4.37
CA LYS A 183 26.41 -13.25 -5.05
C LYS A 183 27.50 -13.58 -4.03
N THR A 184 28.06 -14.77 -4.13
CA THR A 184 29.18 -15.26 -3.31
C THR A 184 30.52 -15.11 -4.03
N ALA A 185 31.63 -15.36 -3.34
CA ALA A 185 32.97 -15.32 -3.95
C ALA A 185 33.15 -16.38 -5.06
N GLU A 186 32.46 -17.51 -4.96
CA GLU A 186 32.47 -18.62 -5.93
C GLU A 186 31.80 -18.21 -7.25
N ASP A 187 30.79 -17.33 -7.20
CA ASP A 187 30.09 -16.78 -8.37
C ASP A 187 30.96 -15.82 -9.21
N ASN A 188 32.13 -15.41 -8.70
CA ASN A 188 33.08 -14.54 -9.43
C ASN A 188 34.11 -15.32 -10.25
N ILE A 189 34.10 -16.66 -10.20
CA ILE A 189 35.00 -17.51 -10.98
C ILE A 189 34.50 -17.59 -12.42
N LYS A 190 35.15 -16.84 -13.32
CA LYS A 190 34.78 -16.82 -14.74
C LYS A 190 35.23 -18.11 -15.45
N PRO A 191 34.37 -18.76 -16.26
CA PRO A 191 34.81 -19.71 -17.28
C PRO A 191 35.69 -19.00 -18.34
N ASN A 192 36.61 -19.75 -18.96
CA ASN A 192 37.66 -19.24 -19.84
C ASN A 192 37.13 -18.56 -21.14
N LYS A 193 37.38 -17.26 -21.24
CA LYS A 193 37.47 -16.27 -22.37
C LYS A 193 36.97 -16.59 -23.80
N ALA A 194 36.28 -15.59 -24.37
CA ALA A 194 36.74 -14.85 -25.57
C ALA A 194 36.31 -13.35 -25.51
N LYS A 195 37.18 -12.45 -26.01
CA LYS A 195 37.21 -10.99 -25.79
C LYS A 195 36.45 -10.18 -26.85
N THR A 196 35.83 -9.06 -26.45
CA THR A 196 36.04 -7.70 -27.04
C THR A 196 35.58 -6.56 -26.09
N LYS A 197 36.38 -5.48 -26.01
CA LYS A 197 36.20 -4.22 -25.24
C LYS A 197 35.21 -3.27 -25.97
N GLU A 198 34.46 -2.37 -25.32
CA GLU A 198 34.88 -1.03 -24.83
C GLU A 198 33.89 -0.36 -23.84
N LYS A 199 34.40 0.59 -23.02
CA LYS A 199 33.73 1.48 -22.03
C LYS A 199 33.14 2.75 -22.72
N ARG A 200 32.09 3.44 -22.24
CA ARG A 200 32.07 4.43 -21.12
C ARG A 200 30.64 4.98 -20.85
N GLU A 201 30.45 5.52 -19.64
CA GLU A 201 29.28 6.19 -19.01
C GLU A 201 28.78 7.46 -19.78
N THR A 202 27.63 8.12 -19.57
CA THR A 202 26.88 8.56 -18.36
C THR A 202 25.48 9.16 -18.72
N ILE A 203 24.46 8.87 -17.90
CA ILE A 203 23.38 9.70 -17.27
C ILE A 203 22.59 10.80 -18.05
N SER A 204 21.25 10.70 -18.06
CA SER A 204 20.22 11.69 -17.55
C SER A 204 18.82 11.33 -18.09
N SER A 205 17.88 10.84 -17.27
CA SER A 205 16.80 11.55 -16.56
C SER A 205 15.81 12.34 -17.44
N ALA A 206 14.54 11.90 -17.50
CA ALA A 206 13.35 12.73 -17.25
C ALA A 206 12.08 11.86 -17.29
N ALA A 207 11.15 12.19 -16.41
CA ALA A 207 9.86 11.55 -16.15
C ALA A 207 8.71 12.31 -16.84
N GLU A 208 7.53 11.67 -16.95
CA GLU A 208 6.14 12.23 -16.95
C GLU A 208 5.17 11.04 -17.13
N LYS A 209 4.24 10.69 -16.20
CA LYS A 209 2.89 11.23 -15.84
C LYS A 209 1.94 11.31 -17.06
N GLU A 210 0.72 10.76 -17.06
CA GLU A 210 -0.46 10.99 -16.18
C GLU A 210 -1.56 9.92 -16.42
N THR A 211 -2.55 9.71 -15.53
CA THR A 211 -3.85 10.39 -15.62
C THR A 211 -4.69 10.35 -14.34
N ASP A 212 -5.54 11.37 -14.25
CA ASP A 212 -6.23 11.95 -13.11
C ASP A 212 -7.56 11.25 -12.78
N GLN A 213 -7.71 10.73 -11.56
CA GLN A 213 -9.00 10.64 -10.86
C GLN A 213 -8.80 11.03 -9.40
N LYS A 214 -9.61 11.98 -8.94
CA LYS A 214 -9.56 12.56 -7.59
C LYS A 214 -9.78 11.49 -6.50
N GLY A 215 -8.67 10.94 -6.05
CA GLY A 215 -8.46 10.19 -4.82
C GLY A 215 -6.96 10.03 -4.67
N HIS A 216 -6.34 10.71 -3.69
CA HIS A 216 -4.88 10.62 -3.52
C HIS A 216 -4.52 9.18 -3.17
N SER A 217 -3.83 8.46 -4.06
CA SER A 217 -3.34 7.12 -3.72
C SER A 217 -2.24 7.25 -2.67
N ILE A 218 -2.09 6.25 -1.80
CA ILE A 218 -1.03 6.25 -0.80
C ILE A 218 0.35 6.34 -1.46
N THR A 219 0.55 5.73 -2.63
CA THR A 219 1.82 5.79 -3.36
C THR A 219 2.14 7.20 -3.86
N ASP A 220 1.14 7.98 -4.28
CA ASP A 220 1.33 9.38 -4.67
C ASP A 220 1.72 10.27 -3.48
N VAL A 221 1.14 10.01 -2.31
CA VAL A 221 1.50 10.68 -1.07
C VAL A 221 2.96 10.36 -0.72
N MET A 222 3.36 9.08 -0.79
CA MET A 222 4.72 8.66 -0.45
C MET A 222 5.77 9.23 -1.41
N LYS A 223 5.51 9.26 -2.73
CA LYS A 223 6.45 9.81 -3.72
C LYS A 223 6.74 11.30 -3.53
N LYS A 224 5.83 12.04 -2.89
CA LYS A 224 5.99 13.48 -2.60
C LYS A 224 6.83 13.74 -1.34
N LEU A 225 7.12 12.72 -0.52
CA LEU A 225 7.91 12.90 0.69
C LEU A 225 9.37 13.16 0.34
N ASN A 226 9.92 14.22 0.92
CA ASN A 226 11.30 14.61 0.72
C ASN A 226 12.24 13.85 1.67
N PHE A 227 12.27 12.53 1.56
CA PHE A 227 13.22 11.69 2.30
C PHE A 227 14.51 11.48 1.51
N HIS A 228 15.58 11.14 2.22
CA HIS A 228 16.88 10.84 1.63
C HIS A 228 16.83 9.65 0.67
N LYS A 229 17.77 9.62 -0.29
CA LYS A 229 17.98 8.45 -1.14
C LYS A 229 18.79 7.38 -0.37
N PRO A 230 18.60 6.08 -0.66
CA PRO A 230 19.45 5.02 -0.10
C PRO A 230 20.94 5.31 -0.30
N GLY A 231 21.72 5.24 0.79
CA GLY A 231 23.14 5.58 0.81
C GLY A 231 23.46 7.06 1.02
N GLU A 232 22.45 7.93 1.06
CA GLU A 232 22.61 9.37 1.33
C GLU A 232 22.18 9.77 2.76
N ASN A 233 22.26 8.82 3.72
CA ASN A 233 21.83 9.01 5.11
C ASN A 233 22.47 10.26 5.76
N PHE A 234 23.73 10.52 5.43
CA PHE A 234 24.52 11.67 5.92
C PHE A 234 23.95 13.05 5.56
N LYS A 235 22.97 13.13 4.65
CA LYS A 235 22.30 14.40 4.30
C LYS A 235 21.13 14.74 5.23
N THR A 236 20.77 13.83 6.14
CA THR A 236 19.59 13.98 7.00
C THR A 236 19.93 14.70 8.30
N ASP A 237 18.95 15.45 8.81
CA ASP A 237 19.14 16.28 10.00
C ASP A 237 19.45 15.44 11.24
N GLY A 238 20.51 15.82 11.95
CA GLY A 238 20.97 15.15 13.17
C GLY A 238 21.76 13.86 12.92
N TYR A 239 22.01 13.47 11.66
CA TYR A 239 22.85 12.32 11.35
C TYR A 239 24.32 12.61 11.67
N VAL A 240 24.98 11.68 12.37
CA VAL A 240 26.36 11.85 12.80
C VAL A 240 27.29 11.14 11.82
N ILE A 241 28.27 11.87 11.29
CA ILE A 241 29.29 11.33 10.39
C ILE A 241 30.52 10.94 11.21
N THR A 242 30.72 9.64 11.40
CA THR A 242 31.93 9.04 11.99
C THR A 242 33.01 8.82 10.91
N PRO A 243 34.28 8.55 11.27
CA PRO A 243 35.33 8.24 10.30
C PRO A 243 35.00 7.06 9.36
N ASN A 244 34.19 6.10 9.81
CA ASN A 244 33.83 4.91 9.04
C ASN A 244 32.47 5.02 8.34
N THR A 245 31.71 6.10 8.56
CA THR A 245 30.35 6.26 8.00
C THR A 245 30.31 6.10 6.48
N MET A 246 31.26 6.68 5.74
CA MET A 246 31.27 6.58 4.28
C MET A 246 31.57 5.15 3.78
N ASN A 247 32.42 4.41 4.50
CA ASN A 247 32.70 3.01 4.19
C ASN A 247 31.48 2.12 4.48
N LEU A 248 30.84 2.33 5.63
CA LEU A 248 29.62 1.61 6.02
C LEU A 248 28.46 1.88 5.05
N LEU A 249 28.31 3.11 4.57
CA LEU A 249 27.30 3.45 3.56
C LEU A 249 27.60 2.82 2.22
N LYS A 250 28.88 2.73 1.82
CA LYS A 250 29.28 2.04 0.60
C LYS A 250 28.93 0.55 0.67
N GLU A 251 29.27 -0.12 1.77
CA GLU A 251 28.92 -1.53 2.01
C GLU A 251 27.39 -1.72 2.02
N HIS A 252 26.66 -0.85 2.72
CA HIS A 252 25.20 -0.86 2.73
C HIS A 252 24.61 -0.75 1.31
N VAL A 253 25.10 0.17 0.47
CA VAL A 253 24.64 0.30 -0.92
C VAL A 253 25.03 -0.94 -1.74
N GLU A 254 26.18 -1.55 -1.49
CA GLU A 254 26.56 -2.81 -2.15
C GLU A 254 25.65 -3.97 -1.76
N ILE A 255 25.23 -4.07 -0.50
CA ILE A 255 24.31 -5.10 0.01
C ILE A 255 22.89 -4.86 -0.52
N THR A 256 22.39 -3.63 -0.44
CA THR A 256 21.01 -3.27 -0.80
C THR A 256 20.82 -2.97 -2.29
N LYS A 257 21.91 -2.83 -3.05
CA LYS A 257 21.91 -2.30 -4.43
C LYS A 257 21.24 -0.93 -4.55
N GLY A 258 21.23 -0.15 -3.48
CA GLY A 258 20.57 1.16 -3.43
C GLY A 258 19.04 1.07 -3.39
N GLN A 259 18.47 -0.08 -3.05
CA GLN A 259 17.03 -0.28 -2.91
C GLN A 259 16.50 0.32 -1.60
N VAL A 260 15.28 0.87 -1.61
CA VAL A 260 14.58 1.28 -0.38
C VAL A 260 14.22 0.05 0.45
N ARG A 261 14.51 0.08 1.76
CA ARG A 261 14.13 -0.96 2.73
C ARG A 261 13.45 -0.31 3.93
N THR A 262 12.22 -0.71 4.20
CA THR A 262 11.45 -0.29 5.38
C THR A 262 11.10 -1.52 6.23
N ARG A 263 10.54 -1.31 7.42
CA ARG A 263 9.96 -2.41 8.22
C ARG A 263 8.74 -1.97 9.00
N PHE A 264 7.78 -2.88 9.11
CA PHE A 264 6.66 -2.77 10.03
C PHE A 264 6.89 -3.76 11.19
N PRO A 265 7.14 -3.28 12.42
CA PRO A 265 7.53 -4.17 13.49
C PRO A 265 6.48 -4.31 14.63
N PRO A 266 5.39 -5.07 14.43
CA PRO A 266 4.37 -5.27 15.46
C PRO A 266 4.80 -6.29 16.52
N GLU A 267 4.30 -6.14 17.74
CA GLU A 267 4.34 -7.21 18.74
C GLU A 267 3.47 -8.40 18.27
N PRO A 268 3.93 -9.65 18.37
CA PRO A 268 3.19 -10.82 17.88
C PRO A 268 1.88 -11.08 18.65
N ASN A 269 1.80 -10.59 19.89
CA ASN A 269 0.63 -10.70 20.75
C ASN A 269 -0.29 -9.46 20.69
N GLY A 270 0.01 -8.52 19.80
CA GLY A 270 -0.68 -7.25 19.65
C GLY A 270 -1.95 -7.38 18.81
N ILE A 271 -3.02 -6.71 19.22
CA ILE A 271 -4.23 -6.57 18.39
C ILE A 271 -4.06 -5.33 17.51
N LEU A 272 -4.02 -5.53 16.19
CA LEU A 272 -3.95 -4.41 15.26
C LEU A 272 -5.25 -3.60 15.29
N HIS A 273 -5.10 -2.29 15.14
CA HIS A 273 -6.19 -1.32 15.22
C HIS A 273 -6.01 -0.24 14.16
N ILE A 274 -6.97 0.66 14.00
CA ILE A 274 -6.93 1.67 12.92
C ILE A 274 -5.63 2.50 12.88
N GLY A 275 -5.02 2.81 14.04
CA GLY A 275 -3.70 3.44 14.08
C GLY A 275 -2.57 2.62 13.41
N HIS A 276 -2.64 1.28 13.48
CA HIS A 276 -1.70 0.39 12.80
C HIS A 276 -1.91 0.38 11.29
N ALA A 277 -3.13 0.62 10.78
CA ALA A 277 -3.33 0.76 9.33
C ALA A 277 -2.52 1.93 8.75
N LYS A 278 -2.38 3.04 9.50
CA LYS A 278 -1.50 4.15 9.11
C LYS A 278 -0.03 3.70 9.07
N ALA A 279 0.42 2.96 10.09
CA ALA A 279 1.79 2.44 10.12
C ALA A 279 2.09 1.46 8.98
N ILE A 280 1.14 0.58 8.65
CA ILE A 280 1.23 -0.36 7.52
C ILE A 280 1.28 0.42 6.21
N ASN A 281 0.32 1.33 5.96
CA ASN A 281 0.27 2.14 4.74
C ASN A 281 1.54 2.98 4.55
N ILE A 282 2.12 3.51 5.64
CA ILE A 282 3.37 4.28 5.58
C ILE A 282 4.55 3.38 5.24
N ASN A 283 4.79 2.30 5.99
CA ASN A 283 5.98 1.48 5.80
C ASN A 283 5.95 0.69 4.49
N PHE A 284 4.85 -0.01 4.21
CA PHE A 284 4.71 -0.79 2.98
C PHE A 284 4.47 0.11 1.77
N GLY A 285 3.63 1.14 1.91
CA GLY A 285 3.36 2.07 0.82
C GLY A 285 4.59 2.87 0.42
N TYR A 286 5.47 3.26 1.35
CA TYR A 286 6.72 3.93 1.01
C TYR A 286 7.68 3.01 0.24
N ALA A 287 7.83 1.75 0.68
CA ALA A 287 8.61 0.76 -0.06
C ALA A 287 8.05 0.57 -1.48
N GLN A 288 6.74 0.30 -1.62
CA GLN A 288 6.09 0.09 -2.91
C GLN A 288 6.21 1.31 -3.84
N ALA A 289 6.05 2.52 -3.31
CA ALA A 289 6.16 3.77 -4.07
C ALA A 289 7.56 4.02 -4.66
N HIS A 290 8.59 3.41 -4.09
CA HIS A 290 10.00 3.60 -4.44
C HIS A 290 10.68 2.30 -4.91
N ASN A 291 9.91 1.30 -5.36
CA ASN A 291 10.42 0.00 -5.82
C ASN A 291 11.33 -0.70 -4.79
N GLY A 292 11.02 -0.48 -3.52
CA GLY A 292 11.70 -1.05 -2.37
C GLY A 292 10.99 -2.27 -1.80
N ILE A 293 11.52 -2.75 -0.68
CA ILE A 293 10.94 -3.85 0.09
C ILE A 293 10.57 -3.40 1.50
N CYS A 294 9.54 -4.03 2.06
CA CYS A 294 9.16 -3.86 3.45
C CYS A 294 9.25 -5.21 4.18
N ILE A 295 9.92 -5.21 5.32
CA ILE A 295 10.05 -6.37 6.20
C ILE A 295 8.93 -6.33 7.25
N LEU A 296 8.23 -7.45 7.44
CA LEU A 296 7.35 -7.63 8.60
C LEU A 296 8.18 -8.29 9.71
N ARG A 297 8.63 -7.48 10.68
CA ARG A 297 9.51 -7.96 11.75
C ARG A 297 8.74 -8.07 13.07
N PHE A 298 8.43 -9.27 13.51
CA PHE A 298 7.76 -9.44 14.80
C PHE A 298 8.68 -9.02 15.95
N ASP A 299 8.21 -8.10 16.79
CA ASP A 299 8.88 -7.73 18.03
C ASP A 299 8.54 -8.73 19.12
N ASP A 300 9.27 -9.83 19.11
CA ASP A 300 9.24 -10.86 20.13
C ASP A 300 10.37 -10.70 21.16
N THR A 301 10.85 -9.49 21.41
CA THR A 301 11.90 -9.27 22.44
C THR A 301 11.47 -9.70 23.83
N ASN A 302 10.17 -9.68 24.11
CA ASN A 302 9.60 -10.04 25.39
C ASN A 302 9.16 -11.53 25.37
N PRO A 303 9.71 -12.40 26.24
CA PRO A 303 9.23 -13.76 26.39
C PRO A 303 7.85 -13.70 27.07
N GLU A 304 6.80 -13.64 26.26
CA GLU A 304 5.41 -13.81 26.69
C GLU A 304 4.85 -15.08 26.07
N LYS A 305 3.78 -15.62 26.67
CA LYS A 305 3.04 -16.71 26.03
C LYS A 305 2.42 -16.17 24.75
N GLU A 306 2.99 -16.58 23.63
CA GLU A 306 2.48 -16.22 22.32
C GLU A 306 1.20 -17.00 22.02
N GLU A 307 0.17 -16.31 21.52
CA GLU A 307 -1.00 -16.96 20.93
C GLU A 307 -0.88 -16.88 19.41
N GLU A 308 -0.60 -18.02 18.77
CA GLU A 308 -0.39 -18.16 17.31
C GLU A 308 -1.50 -17.49 16.46
N LYS A 309 -2.71 -17.36 17.03
CA LYS A 309 -3.82 -16.65 16.39
C LYS A 309 -3.47 -15.18 16.06
N PHE A 310 -2.84 -14.43 16.96
CA PHE A 310 -2.54 -13.01 16.77
C PHE A 310 -1.45 -12.82 15.72
N PHE A 311 -0.45 -13.69 15.72
CA PHE A 311 0.59 -13.74 14.69
C PHE A 311 -0.02 -13.89 13.29
N ASN A 312 -0.88 -14.89 13.11
CA ASN A 312 -1.55 -15.16 11.83
C ASN A 312 -2.49 -14.02 11.42
N GLU A 313 -3.21 -13.43 12.38
CA GLU A 313 -4.09 -12.28 12.13
C GLU A 313 -3.32 -11.04 11.66
N ILE A 314 -2.15 -10.76 12.24
CA ILE A 314 -1.29 -9.65 11.81
C ILE A 314 -0.92 -9.79 10.33
N ILE A 315 -0.47 -10.99 9.92
CA ILE A 315 -0.14 -11.28 8.51
C ILE A 315 -1.38 -11.11 7.62
N GLN A 316 -2.52 -11.65 8.03
CA GLN A 316 -3.77 -11.52 7.29
C GLN A 316 -4.22 -10.07 7.16
N MET A 317 -4.03 -9.22 8.17
CA MET A 317 -4.40 -7.80 8.10
C MET A 317 -3.48 -7.01 7.16
N VAL A 318 -2.18 -7.32 7.16
CA VAL A 318 -1.23 -6.72 6.19
C VAL A 318 -1.65 -7.09 4.77
N GLN A 319 -1.96 -8.37 4.52
CA GLN A 319 -2.43 -8.87 3.22
C GLN A 319 -3.79 -8.29 2.82
N TRP A 320 -4.72 -8.19 3.78
CA TRP A 320 -6.05 -7.64 3.56
C TRP A 320 -6.00 -6.17 3.13
N LEU A 321 -5.07 -5.38 3.67
CA LEU A 321 -4.82 -4.01 3.23
C LEU A 321 -4.08 -3.92 1.87
N GLY A 322 -3.81 -5.04 1.21
CA GLY A 322 -3.21 -5.08 -0.13
C GLY A 322 -1.69 -5.07 -0.14
N TYR A 323 -1.03 -5.35 0.99
CA TYR A 323 0.43 -5.38 1.09
C TYR A 323 0.96 -6.79 1.30
N LYS A 324 2.16 -7.06 0.77
CA LYS A 324 2.88 -8.31 0.96
C LYS A 324 4.26 -8.02 1.55
N PRO A 325 4.62 -8.62 2.71
CA PRO A 325 5.98 -8.52 3.20
C PRO A 325 6.94 -9.26 2.28
N ALA A 326 8.09 -8.63 2.00
CA ALA A 326 9.16 -9.27 1.25
C ALA A 326 9.80 -10.39 2.09
N MET A 327 9.88 -10.17 3.40
CA MET A 327 10.38 -11.12 4.38
C MET A 327 9.59 -10.98 5.67
N ILE A 328 9.43 -12.10 6.37
CA ILE A 328 8.93 -12.15 7.74
C ILE A 328 10.10 -12.55 8.64
N THR A 329 10.49 -11.67 9.55
CA THR A 329 11.61 -11.86 10.48
C THR A 329 11.12 -11.70 11.92
N HIS A 330 11.93 -12.12 12.87
CA HIS A 330 11.68 -11.95 14.30
C HIS A 330 12.87 -11.27 14.94
N SER A 331 12.63 -10.41 15.93
CA SER A 331 13.72 -9.85 16.73
C SER A 331 14.57 -10.92 17.42
N SER A 332 13.95 -12.04 17.79
CA SER A 332 14.64 -13.21 18.36
C SER A 332 15.58 -13.92 17.39
N ASP A 333 15.41 -13.77 16.07
CA ASP A 333 16.35 -14.29 15.07
C ASP A 333 17.74 -13.63 15.21
N TYR A 334 17.83 -12.49 15.92
CA TYR A 334 19.03 -11.69 16.10
C TYR A 334 19.60 -11.71 17.52
N PHE A 335 19.08 -12.51 18.46
CA PHE A 335 19.54 -12.49 19.87
C PHE A 335 21.04 -12.74 20.03
N ASP A 336 21.64 -13.66 19.26
CA ASP A 336 23.08 -13.90 19.28
C ASP A 336 23.88 -12.64 18.90
N GLN A 337 23.49 -12.00 17.80
CA GLN A 337 24.16 -10.79 17.31
C GLN A 337 23.97 -9.60 18.26
N LEU A 338 22.77 -9.46 18.83
CA LEU A 338 22.45 -8.44 19.84
C LEU A 338 23.27 -8.65 21.11
N TYR A 339 23.51 -9.91 21.52
CA TYR A 339 24.35 -10.24 22.67
C TYR A 339 25.81 -9.86 22.42
N GLU A 340 26.35 -10.16 21.23
CA GLU A 340 27.72 -9.79 20.87
C GLU A 340 27.91 -8.28 20.74
N TYR A 341 26.90 -7.54 20.26
CA TYR A 341 26.91 -6.09 20.30
C TYR A 341 26.91 -5.55 21.73
N ALA A 342 26.11 -6.11 22.64
CA ALA A 342 26.13 -5.74 24.04
C ALA A 342 27.51 -5.96 24.69
N ARG A 343 28.17 -7.09 24.43
CA ARG A 343 29.54 -7.35 24.89
C ARG A 343 30.54 -6.36 24.30
N THR A 344 30.40 -6.01 23.03
CA THR A 344 31.24 -5.01 22.37
C THR A 344 31.09 -3.63 23.00
N LEU A 345 29.88 -3.23 23.36
CA LEU A 345 29.66 -1.98 24.11
C LEU A 345 30.34 -2.00 25.47
N ILE A 346 30.28 -3.11 26.21
CA ILE A 346 30.99 -3.24 27.48
C ILE A 346 32.51 -3.09 27.28
N ARG A 347 33.08 -3.77 26.27
CA ARG A 347 34.53 -3.66 25.94
C ARG A 347 34.95 -2.25 25.57
N LYS A 348 34.05 -1.47 24.96
CA LYS A 348 34.27 -0.05 24.61
C LYS A 348 33.97 0.92 25.77
N ASP A 349 33.67 0.41 26.98
CA ASP A 349 33.20 1.19 28.14
C ASP A 349 31.95 2.04 27.86
N PHE A 350 31.09 1.56 26.96
CA PHE A 350 29.80 2.17 26.62
C PHE A 350 28.60 1.45 27.24
N ALA A 351 28.82 0.38 28.00
CA ALA A 351 27.79 -0.28 28.78
C ALA A 351 28.37 -0.92 30.05
N TYR A 352 27.55 -1.08 31.08
CA TYR A 352 27.95 -1.67 32.35
C TYR A 352 26.77 -2.42 32.99
N VAL A 353 27.07 -3.42 33.84
CA VAL A 353 26.04 -4.12 34.62
C VAL A 353 25.69 -3.29 35.86
N CYS A 354 24.41 -3.16 36.16
CA CYS A 354 23.87 -2.35 37.25
C CYS A 354 22.96 -3.20 38.13
N HIS A 355 23.02 -2.98 39.45
CA HIS A 355 22.16 -3.64 40.45
C HIS A 355 21.14 -2.69 41.08
N GLN A 356 20.93 -1.50 40.48
CA GLN A 356 19.86 -0.63 40.94
C GLN A 356 18.51 -1.29 40.64
N LYS A 357 17.62 -1.28 41.62
CA LYS A 357 16.25 -1.77 41.46
C LYS A 357 15.43 -0.79 40.63
N GLN A 358 14.34 -1.27 40.03
CA GLN A 358 13.50 -0.44 39.17
C GLN A 358 12.94 0.79 39.90
N GLU A 359 12.65 0.66 41.21
CA GLU A 359 12.18 1.76 42.05
C GLU A 359 13.23 2.87 42.23
N GLU A 360 14.52 2.51 42.29
CA GLU A 360 15.63 3.45 42.46
C GLU A 360 15.95 4.23 41.18
N ILE A 361 15.56 3.67 40.02
CA ILE A 361 15.75 4.28 38.69
C ILE A 361 14.53 5.13 38.29
N LYS A 362 13.36 4.92 38.93
CA LYS A 362 12.13 5.67 38.66
C LYS A 362 12.12 7.00 39.42
N GLY A 363 11.81 8.11 38.75
CA GLY A 363 11.59 9.41 39.39
C GLY A 363 12.11 10.58 38.57
N PHE A 364 11.94 11.79 39.12
CA PHE A 364 12.51 13.03 38.59
C PHE A 364 13.93 13.16 39.19
N ASN A 365 14.98 12.91 38.40
CA ASN A 365 16.40 12.84 38.80
C ASN A 365 16.78 11.63 39.69
N PRO A 366 16.72 10.38 39.17
CA PRO A 366 17.29 9.24 39.88
C PRO A 366 18.80 9.45 40.10
N PRO A 367 19.35 9.04 41.26
CA PRO A 367 20.79 9.15 41.52
C PRO A 367 21.58 8.31 40.49
N PRO A 368 22.78 8.76 40.08
CA PRO A 368 23.60 8.01 39.15
C PRO A 368 23.90 6.63 39.73
N SER A 369 23.95 5.62 38.86
CA SER A 369 24.23 4.26 39.28
C SER A 369 25.58 4.17 40.00
N PRO A 370 25.64 3.60 41.22
CA PRO A 370 26.90 3.34 41.92
C PRO A 370 27.86 2.47 41.09
N TRP A 371 27.31 1.64 40.20
CA TRP A 371 28.05 0.68 39.38
C TRP A 371 28.48 1.23 38.01
N ARG A 372 28.20 2.51 37.72
CA ARG A 372 28.47 3.12 36.40
C ARG A 372 29.94 3.09 35.98
N ASN A 373 30.84 3.16 36.94
CA ASN A 373 32.30 3.20 36.73
C ASN A 373 33.00 1.92 37.17
N ARG A 374 32.27 0.81 37.29
CA ARG A 374 32.88 -0.48 37.62
C ARG A 374 33.84 -0.93 36.50
N PRO A 375 34.90 -1.70 36.79
CA PRO A 375 35.80 -2.22 35.78
C PRO A 375 35.06 -2.98 34.67
N LEU A 376 35.52 -2.83 33.42
CA LEU A 376 34.86 -3.47 32.28
C LEU A 376 34.87 -5.00 32.36
N GLU A 377 35.95 -5.60 32.88
CA GLU A 377 36.07 -7.06 33.08
C GLU A 377 35.02 -7.59 34.07
N GLU A 378 34.72 -6.82 35.11
CA GLU A 378 33.65 -7.14 36.07
C GLU A 378 32.28 -7.11 35.37
N SER A 379 32.03 -6.10 34.53
CA SER A 379 30.77 -6.04 33.76
C SER A 379 30.65 -7.18 32.74
N LEU A 380 31.74 -7.60 32.09
CA LEU A 380 31.73 -8.73 31.16
C LEU A 380 31.40 -10.03 31.89
N GLN A 381 32.05 -10.30 33.03
CA GLN A 381 31.80 -11.50 33.82
C GLN A 381 30.36 -11.51 34.35
N LEU A 382 29.89 -10.40 34.91
CA LEU A 382 28.52 -10.31 35.42
C LEU A 382 27.48 -10.45 34.31
N PHE A 383 27.70 -9.89 33.13
CA PHE A 383 26.77 -10.03 32.02
C PHE A 383 26.69 -11.49 31.52
N GLU A 384 27.82 -12.21 31.51
CA GLU A 384 27.86 -13.64 31.25
C GLU A 384 27.15 -14.44 32.37
N ASP A 385 27.29 -14.04 33.63
CA ASP A 385 26.57 -14.65 34.75
C ASP A 385 25.05 -14.39 34.68
N MET A 386 24.63 -13.21 34.20
CA MET A 386 23.22 -12.92 33.89
C MET A 386 22.70 -13.87 32.80
N LYS A 387 23.45 -14.06 31.71
CA LYS A 387 23.09 -14.98 30.62
C LYS A 387 22.99 -16.44 31.09
N ASN A 388 23.86 -16.85 32.00
CA ASN A 388 23.91 -18.20 32.56
C ASN A 388 22.91 -18.42 33.71
N GLY A 389 22.02 -17.46 33.97
CA GLY A 389 20.96 -17.58 34.98
C GLY A 389 21.44 -17.64 36.43
N LYS A 390 22.62 -17.08 36.72
CA LYS A 390 23.18 -17.05 38.09
C LYS A 390 22.67 -15.88 38.94
N ILE A 391 21.86 -14.99 38.36
CA ILE A 391 21.34 -13.78 39.00
C ILE A 391 19.82 -13.77 38.80
N ASP A 392 19.08 -13.45 39.86
CA ASP A 392 17.62 -13.46 39.86
C ASP A 392 17.02 -12.30 39.03
N GLU A 393 15.76 -12.44 38.64
CA GLU A 393 15.01 -11.40 37.93
C GLU A 393 15.00 -10.09 38.72
N GLY A 394 15.38 -8.99 38.04
CA GLY A 394 15.38 -7.65 38.64
C GLY A 394 16.60 -7.31 39.50
N GLU A 395 17.47 -8.28 39.82
CA GLU A 395 18.68 -8.07 40.64
C GLU A 395 19.88 -7.55 39.81
N ALA A 396 19.83 -7.67 38.48
CA ALA A 396 20.79 -7.03 37.58
C ALA A 396 20.19 -6.62 36.24
N THR A 397 20.74 -5.54 35.67
CA THR A 397 20.44 -5.04 34.33
C THR A 397 21.71 -4.64 33.60
N LEU A 398 21.76 -4.80 32.27
CA LEU A 398 22.78 -4.13 31.47
C LEU A 398 22.28 -2.74 31.11
N ARG A 399 23.08 -1.69 31.34
CA ARG A 399 22.75 -0.31 31.02
C ARG A 399 23.76 0.27 30.04
N MET A 400 23.27 1.03 29.07
CA MET A 400 24.11 1.84 28.19
C MET A 400 24.66 3.03 28.98
N LYS A 401 25.91 3.43 28.74
CA LYS A 401 26.59 4.49 29.50
C LYS A 401 26.47 5.84 28.79
N LEU A 402 25.28 6.43 28.79
CA LEU A 402 25.00 7.73 28.17
C LEU A 402 23.90 8.51 28.91
N THR A 403 23.86 9.81 28.68
CA THR A 403 22.74 10.66 29.09
C THR A 403 21.94 11.05 27.85
N LEU A 404 20.63 10.76 27.85
CA LEU A 404 19.72 11.17 26.78
C LEU A 404 19.46 12.68 26.82
N GLU A 405 18.99 13.24 25.71
CA GLU A 405 18.66 14.67 25.60
C GLU A 405 17.62 15.13 26.63
N GLU A 406 16.68 14.26 26.98
CA GLU A 406 15.67 14.48 28.03
C GLU A 406 16.23 14.36 29.47
N GLY A 407 17.54 14.17 29.63
CA GLY A 407 18.23 14.05 30.92
C GLY A 407 18.20 12.64 31.52
N LYS A 408 17.45 11.71 30.92
CA LYS A 408 17.41 10.30 31.36
C LYS A 408 18.78 9.66 31.24
N GLN A 409 19.32 9.21 32.36
CA GLN A 409 20.64 8.58 32.42
C GLN A 409 20.58 7.07 32.23
N ASP A 410 21.55 6.59 31.47
CA ASP A 410 21.93 5.21 31.26
C ASP A 410 20.73 4.27 31.01
N PRO A 411 20.06 4.37 29.84
CA PRO A 411 18.93 3.50 29.50
C PRO A 411 19.31 2.01 29.55
N VAL A 412 18.36 1.18 29.98
CA VAL A 412 18.55 -0.27 30.10
C VAL A 412 18.59 -0.93 28.72
N ALA A 413 19.63 -1.73 28.47
CA ALA A 413 19.81 -2.54 27.27
C ALA A 413 19.30 -3.98 27.45
N TYR A 414 19.53 -4.62 28.61
CA TYR A 414 19.08 -6.00 28.89
C TYR A 414 18.44 -6.14 30.26
N ARG A 415 17.48 -7.07 30.36
CA ARG A 415 16.83 -7.51 31.61
C ARG A 415 16.85 -9.03 31.72
N ILE A 416 16.90 -9.54 32.94
CA ILE A 416 16.74 -10.97 33.22
C ILE A 416 15.25 -11.31 33.25
N LYS A 417 14.88 -12.40 32.56
CA LYS A 417 13.56 -13.05 32.63
C LYS A 417 13.76 -14.56 32.45
N PHE A 418 13.21 -15.36 33.34
CA PHE A 418 13.29 -16.83 33.28
C PHE A 418 12.11 -17.47 32.56
N LEU A 419 11.12 -16.68 32.13
CA LEU A 419 10.04 -17.21 31.31
C LEU A 419 10.62 -17.74 29.98
N PRO A 420 10.27 -18.97 29.56
CA PRO A 420 10.71 -19.52 28.28
C PRO A 420 10.23 -18.65 27.12
N HIS A 421 11.11 -18.42 26.14
CA HIS A 421 10.75 -17.75 24.90
C HIS A 421 10.00 -18.71 23.96
N HIS A 422 8.94 -18.23 23.31
CA HIS A 422 8.12 -19.06 22.42
C HIS A 422 8.93 -19.67 21.25
N ARG A 423 9.93 -18.96 20.71
CA ARG A 423 10.83 -19.45 19.64
C ARG A 423 12.14 -20.08 20.11
N THR A 424 12.82 -19.47 21.08
CA THR A 424 14.19 -19.84 21.49
C THR A 424 14.22 -20.68 22.77
N GLY A 425 13.04 -21.01 23.32
CA GLY A 425 12.88 -21.84 24.50
C GLY A 425 13.63 -21.26 25.71
N ASN A 426 14.47 -22.10 26.33
CA ASN A 426 15.29 -21.74 27.49
C ASN A 426 16.73 -21.37 27.12
N THR A 427 17.01 -21.12 25.84
CA THR A 427 18.36 -20.74 25.39
C THR A 427 18.82 -19.41 26.01
N TRP A 428 17.86 -18.52 26.28
CA TRP A 428 18.10 -17.20 26.83
C TRP A 428 17.28 -16.99 28.11
N CYS A 429 17.92 -16.41 29.13
CA CYS A 429 17.23 -15.85 30.31
C CYS A 429 17.52 -14.35 30.48
N ILE A 430 18.17 -13.74 29.50
CA ILE A 430 18.34 -12.29 29.40
C ILE A 430 17.78 -11.84 28.06
N TYR A 431 17.06 -10.73 28.06
CA TYR A 431 16.37 -10.24 26.88
C TYR A 431 16.69 -8.76 26.66
N PRO A 432 17.00 -8.37 25.41
CA PRO A 432 17.26 -6.98 25.08
C PRO A 432 15.97 -6.16 25.18
N THR A 433 16.10 -4.86 25.46
CA THR A 433 14.96 -3.94 25.48
C THR A 433 14.58 -3.49 24.07
N TYR A 434 13.37 -2.93 23.93
CA TYR A 434 12.87 -2.38 22.67
C TYR A 434 13.85 -1.39 22.02
N ASP A 435 14.35 -0.41 22.79
CA ASP A 435 15.24 0.64 22.26
C ASP A 435 16.57 0.08 21.75
N PHE A 436 17.11 -0.94 22.43
CA PHE A 436 18.32 -1.63 22.01
C PHE A 436 18.08 -2.47 20.76
N THR A 437 16.99 -3.22 20.75
CA THR A 437 16.71 -4.22 19.72
C THR A 437 16.34 -3.58 18.39
N HIS A 438 15.35 -2.68 18.35
CA HIS A 438 14.86 -2.18 17.07
C HIS A 438 15.90 -1.36 16.33
N CYS A 439 16.74 -0.61 17.04
CA CYS A 439 17.84 0.13 16.46
C CYS A 439 18.87 -0.80 15.79
N LEU A 440 19.30 -1.84 16.50
CA LEU A 440 20.31 -2.76 15.99
C LEU A 440 19.78 -3.72 14.93
N CYS A 441 18.54 -4.20 15.07
CA CYS A 441 17.89 -4.99 14.02
C CYS A 441 17.71 -4.17 12.74
N ASP A 442 17.40 -2.87 12.83
CA ASP A 442 17.33 -2.02 11.64
C ASP A 442 18.69 -1.90 10.94
N SER A 443 19.78 -1.87 11.70
CA SER A 443 21.15 -1.91 11.15
C SER A 443 21.44 -3.25 10.46
N ILE A 444 21.16 -4.37 11.14
CA ILE A 444 21.36 -5.74 10.64
C ILE A 444 20.57 -5.99 9.35
N GLU A 445 19.32 -5.54 9.29
CA GLU A 445 18.45 -5.69 8.12
C GLU A 445 18.72 -4.65 7.02
N HIS A 446 19.70 -3.75 7.23
CA HIS A 446 20.03 -2.63 6.34
C HIS A 446 18.81 -1.78 5.97
N ILE A 447 17.97 -1.46 6.95
CA ILE A 447 16.81 -0.58 6.78
C ILE A 447 17.29 0.81 6.36
N THR A 448 16.73 1.33 5.26
CA THR A 448 17.07 2.68 4.80
C THR A 448 16.20 3.73 5.50
N HIS A 449 14.90 3.43 5.64
CA HIS A 449 13.93 4.33 6.24
C HIS A 449 13.24 3.66 7.43
N SER A 450 13.72 3.98 8.63
CA SER A 450 13.13 3.51 9.88
C SER A 450 11.98 4.45 10.27
N LEU A 451 10.77 4.15 9.80
CA LEU A 451 9.59 4.99 10.01
C LEU A 451 8.87 4.59 11.30
N CYS A 452 8.75 5.52 12.25
CA CYS A 452 8.11 5.30 13.54
C CYS A 452 7.17 6.45 13.92
N THR A 453 6.44 6.31 15.02
CA THR A 453 5.57 7.37 15.51
C THR A 453 6.34 8.40 16.35
N LYS A 454 5.83 9.63 16.42
CA LYS A 454 6.49 10.76 17.11
C LYS A 454 6.79 10.55 18.59
N GLU A 455 6.10 9.62 19.26
CA GLU A 455 6.39 9.21 20.63
C GLU A 455 7.84 8.71 20.83
N PHE A 456 8.52 8.31 19.75
CA PHE A 456 9.89 7.85 19.77
C PHE A 456 10.92 8.92 19.37
N GLN A 457 10.49 10.16 19.09
CA GLN A 457 11.38 11.23 18.63
C GLN A 457 12.50 11.54 19.63
N SER A 458 12.21 11.56 20.94
CA SER A 458 13.23 11.80 21.98
C SER A 458 14.29 10.69 22.05
N ARG A 459 14.01 9.54 21.44
CA ARG A 459 14.90 8.38 21.39
C ARG A 459 15.78 8.34 20.14
N ARG A 460 15.62 9.28 19.20
CA ARG A 460 16.43 9.31 17.97
C ARG A 460 17.91 9.53 18.25
N SER A 461 18.24 10.36 19.24
CA SER A 461 19.62 10.57 19.67
C SER A 461 20.25 9.29 20.22
N SER A 462 19.51 8.51 21.03
CA SER A 462 19.97 7.18 21.46
C SER A 462 20.08 6.18 20.32
N TYR A 463 19.20 6.27 19.33
CA TYR A 463 19.24 5.43 18.14
C TYR A 463 20.55 5.63 17.37
N TYR A 464 20.89 6.89 17.04
CA TYR A 464 22.16 7.19 16.36
C TYR A 464 23.36 6.88 17.23
N TRP A 465 23.31 7.21 18.53
CA TRP A 465 24.40 6.90 19.47
C TRP A 465 24.74 5.41 19.46
N LEU A 466 23.73 4.53 19.47
CA LEU A 466 23.93 3.10 19.59
C LEU A 466 24.65 2.51 18.37
N CYS A 467 24.23 2.84 17.16
CA CYS A 467 24.90 2.43 15.93
C CYS A 467 26.33 2.98 15.84
N ASN A 468 26.52 4.26 16.19
CA ASN A 468 27.84 4.91 16.13
C ASN A 468 28.81 4.36 17.18
N ALA A 469 28.34 4.06 18.39
CA ALA A 469 29.15 3.47 19.45
C ALA A 469 29.67 2.08 19.05
N LEU A 470 28.86 1.31 18.32
CA LEU A 470 29.24 0.01 17.77
C LEU A 470 30.06 0.10 16.48
N ASP A 471 30.00 1.24 15.79
CA ASP A 471 30.63 1.48 14.48
C ASP A 471 30.06 0.57 13.38
N ILE A 472 28.73 0.49 13.34
CA ILE A 472 27.94 -0.28 12.37
C ILE A 472 27.09 0.65 11.50
N TYR A 473 26.48 0.11 10.44
CA TYR A 473 25.56 0.88 9.58
C TYR A 473 24.47 1.56 10.42
N CYS A 474 24.22 2.85 10.19
CA CYS A 474 23.23 3.62 10.94
C CYS A 474 22.04 3.98 10.02
N PRO A 475 20.87 3.35 10.21
CA PRO A 475 19.64 3.72 9.50
C PRO A 475 19.19 5.14 9.84
N VAL A 476 18.41 5.77 8.96
CA VAL A 476 17.75 7.05 9.29
C VAL A 476 16.38 6.79 9.89
N GLN A 477 16.15 7.36 11.08
CA GLN A 477 14.85 7.34 11.73
C GLN A 477 14.02 8.57 11.34
N TRP A 478 12.78 8.33 10.91
CA TRP A 478 11.80 9.36 10.62
C TRP A 478 10.53 9.14 11.42
N GLU A 479 10.04 10.22 12.02
CA GLU A 479 8.85 10.18 12.85
C GLU A 479 7.62 10.77 12.15
N TYR A 480 6.48 10.11 12.31
CA TYR A 480 5.17 10.62 11.88
C TYR A 480 4.18 10.68 13.05
N GLY A 481 3.19 11.55 12.91
CA GLY A 481 2.12 11.74 13.88
C GLY A 481 1.24 10.50 13.97
N ARG A 482 1.06 10.01 15.20
CA ARG A 482 0.12 8.93 15.49
C ARG A 482 -1.30 9.33 15.09
N LEU A 483 -2.03 8.36 14.55
CA LEU A 483 -3.47 8.47 14.33
C LEU A 483 -4.21 8.08 15.62
N ASN A 484 -4.94 9.03 16.18
CA ASN A 484 -5.89 8.81 17.26
C ASN A 484 -7.32 9.04 16.76
N MET A 485 -8.26 8.22 17.23
CA MET A 485 -9.67 8.30 16.81
C MET A 485 -10.57 8.52 18.01
N ASN A 486 -11.45 9.52 17.93
CA ASN A 486 -12.44 9.80 18.97
C ASN A 486 -13.42 8.64 19.14
N TYR A 487 -13.98 8.50 20.34
CA TYR A 487 -14.96 7.44 20.67
C TYR A 487 -14.41 6.01 20.51
N THR A 488 -13.09 5.83 20.53
CA THR A 488 -12.47 4.50 20.39
C THR A 488 -11.62 4.12 21.59
N VAL A 489 -11.56 2.82 21.86
CA VAL A 489 -10.68 2.21 22.86
C VAL A 489 -9.81 1.18 22.17
N ILE A 490 -8.50 1.43 22.14
CA ILE A 490 -7.54 0.62 21.35
C ILE A 490 -6.52 -0.15 22.21
N SER A 491 -6.56 0.00 23.53
CA SER A 491 -5.65 -0.72 24.44
C SER A 491 -6.12 -2.17 24.64
N LYS A 492 -5.23 -3.15 24.43
CA LYS A 492 -5.49 -4.59 24.66
C LYS A 492 -6.12 -4.86 26.03
N ARG A 493 -5.57 -4.27 27.10
CA ARG A 493 -6.11 -4.40 28.47
C ARG A 493 -7.55 -3.88 28.59
N LYS A 494 -7.86 -2.75 27.94
CA LYS A 494 -9.20 -2.17 27.98
C LYS A 494 -10.19 -2.97 27.13
N ILE A 495 -9.79 -3.45 25.95
CA ILE A 495 -10.62 -4.32 25.10
C ILE A 495 -10.93 -5.63 25.83
N ALA A 496 -9.93 -6.27 26.43
CA ALA A 496 -10.13 -7.49 27.24
C ALA A 496 -11.14 -7.27 28.37
N LYS A 497 -11.12 -6.08 29.01
CA LYS A 497 -12.10 -5.70 30.02
C LYS A 497 -13.52 -5.61 29.43
N LEU A 498 -13.70 -4.99 28.27
CA LEU A 498 -15.00 -4.89 27.60
C LEU A 498 -15.59 -6.27 27.25
N ILE A 499 -14.73 -7.23 26.86
CA ILE A 499 -15.12 -8.61 26.58
C ILE A 499 -15.51 -9.32 27.88
N SER A 500 -14.71 -9.18 28.94
CA SER A 500 -14.98 -9.82 30.24
C SER A 500 -16.26 -9.29 30.91
N GLU A 501 -16.65 -8.04 30.61
CA GLU A 501 -17.87 -7.41 31.10
C GLU A 501 -19.07 -7.62 30.14
N ASP A 502 -18.90 -8.44 29.09
CA ASP A 502 -19.92 -8.75 28.06
C ASP A 502 -20.51 -7.51 27.36
N ILE A 503 -19.75 -6.40 27.35
CA ILE A 503 -20.12 -5.17 26.64
C ILE A 503 -19.94 -5.37 25.13
N VAL A 504 -18.87 -6.09 24.76
CA VAL A 504 -18.58 -6.52 23.38
C VAL A 504 -18.41 -8.03 23.32
N ARG A 505 -18.83 -8.64 22.20
CA ARG A 505 -18.85 -10.10 22.07
C ARG A 505 -17.45 -10.71 22.02
N ASP A 506 -16.56 -10.05 21.28
CA ASP A 506 -15.16 -10.47 21.14
C ASP A 506 -14.30 -9.30 20.60
N TRP A 507 -13.01 -9.51 20.39
CA TRP A 507 -12.05 -8.51 19.88
C TRP A 507 -12.30 -8.08 18.43
N ASP A 508 -13.14 -8.82 17.69
CA ASP A 508 -13.59 -8.51 16.34
C ASP A 508 -15.03 -7.95 16.30
N ASP A 509 -15.64 -7.63 17.45
CA ASP A 509 -16.97 -7.02 17.51
C ASP A 509 -17.02 -5.72 16.68
N PRO A 510 -17.97 -5.56 15.73
CA PRO A 510 -18.03 -4.41 14.82
C PRO A 510 -18.09 -3.01 15.45
N ARG A 511 -18.33 -2.91 16.77
CA ARG A 511 -18.26 -1.64 17.51
C ARG A 511 -16.82 -1.23 17.87
N LEU A 512 -15.88 -2.16 17.84
CA LEU A 512 -14.46 -1.90 18.07
C LEU A 512 -13.77 -1.37 16.81
N PHE A 513 -12.62 -0.72 17.02
CA PHE A 513 -11.77 -0.17 15.95
C PHE A 513 -10.45 -0.95 15.81
N THR A 514 -10.49 -2.24 16.16
CA THR A 514 -9.47 -3.22 15.75
C THR A 514 -9.59 -3.42 14.23
N LEU A 515 -8.51 -3.74 13.53
CA LEU A 515 -8.59 -3.93 12.07
C LEU A 515 -9.52 -5.10 11.71
N THR A 516 -9.49 -6.16 12.52
CA THR A 516 -10.38 -7.30 12.32
C THR A 516 -11.85 -6.95 12.60
N ALA A 517 -12.15 -6.12 13.60
CA ALA A 517 -13.50 -5.61 13.81
C ALA A 517 -13.99 -4.77 12.64
N LEU A 518 -13.16 -3.87 12.09
CA LEU A 518 -13.52 -3.07 10.93
C LEU A 518 -13.75 -3.93 9.68
N ARG A 519 -12.91 -4.96 9.48
CA ARG A 519 -13.12 -5.97 8.43
C ARG A 519 -14.45 -6.71 8.63
N ARG A 520 -14.75 -7.18 9.85
CA ARG A 520 -16.02 -7.86 10.17
C ARG A 520 -17.24 -6.95 10.05
N ARG A 521 -17.09 -5.66 10.35
CA ARG A 521 -18.10 -4.61 10.13
C ARG A 521 -18.43 -4.42 8.65
N GLY A 522 -17.57 -4.88 7.75
CA GLY A 522 -17.75 -4.81 6.30
C GLY A 522 -17.04 -3.63 5.64
N PHE A 523 -16.03 -3.05 6.30
CA PHE A 523 -15.25 -1.98 5.68
C PHE A 523 -14.36 -2.58 4.57
N PRO A 524 -14.31 -1.97 3.37
CA PRO A 524 -13.39 -2.40 2.33
C PRO A 524 -11.96 -1.89 2.62
N PRO A 525 -10.90 -2.66 2.32
CA PRO A 525 -9.53 -2.25 2.59
C PRO A 525 -9.13 -0.97 1.83
N GLU A 526 -9.68 -0.75 0.64
CA GLU A 526 -9.47 0.45 -0.18
C GLU A 526 -9.92 1.72 0.55
N ALA A 527 -11.01 1.65 1.34
CA ALA A 527 -11.48 2.78 2.12
C ALA A 527 -10.50 3.13 3.27
N ILE A 528 -9.93 2.11 3.92
CA ILE A 528 -8.93 2.32 4.98
C ILE A 528 -7.65 2.92 4.41
N ASN A 529 -7.19 2.42 3.26
CA ASN A 529 -6.01 2.92 2.58
C ASN A 529 -6.22 4.36 2.08
N SER A 530 -7.37 4.66 1.47
CA SER A 530 -7.75 6.01 1.05
C SER A 530 -7.81 6.98 2.23
N PHE A 531 -8.38 6.56 3.35
CA PHE A 531 -8.39 7.33 4.59
C PHE A 531 -6.97 7.61 5.10
N CYS A 532 -6.08 6.62 5.09
CA CYS A 532 -4.69 6.82 5.49
C CYS A 532 -3.94 7.77 4.54
N ALA A 533 -4.23 7.71 3.24
CA ALA A 533 -3.65 8.60 2.24
C ALA A 533 -4.11 10.05 2.43
N GLU A 534 -5.39 10.29 2.73
CA GLU A 534 -5.92 11.63 3.00
C GLU A 534 -5.28 12.26 4.26
N LEU A 535 -5.06 11.46 5.31
CA LEU A 535 -4.38 11.94 6.52
C LEU A 535 -2.91 12.32 6.26
N GLY A 536 -2.29 11.70 5.27
CA GLY A 536 -0.91 11.94 4.88
C GLY A 536 0.14 11.58 5.95
N VAL A 537 1.39 11.94 5.66
CA VAL A 537 2.54 11.75 6.55
C VAL A 537 2.98 13.12 7.07
N THR A 538 2.50 13.47 8.26
CA THR A 538 2.84 14.74 8.94
C THR A 538 3.35 14.44 10.35
N GLY A 539 4.18 15.32 10.91
CA GLY A 539 4.65 15.21 12.30
C GLY A 539 3.67 15.73 13.36
N ALA A 540 2.45 16.13 12.96
CA ALA A 540 1.43 16.60 13.88
C ALA A 540 0.61 15.42 14.42
N GLN A 541 0.38 15.37 15.73
CA GLN A 541 -0.60 14.45 16.29
C GLN A 541 -1.99 14.94 15.91
N SER A 542 -2.79 14.08 15.28
CA SER A 542 -4.16 14.39 14.90
C SER A 542 -5.13 13.44 15.57
N VAL A 543 -6.26 14.01 15.99
CA VAL A 543 -7.41 13.27 16.48
C VAL A 543 -8.51 13.40 15.43
N VAL A 544 -9.08 12.27 15.04
CA VAL A 544 -10.05 12.20 13.93
C VAL A 544 -11.35 11.60 14.42
N ASP A 545 -12.48 12.11 13.95
CA ASP A 545 -13.79 11.51 14.23
C ASP A 545 -14.07 10.32 13.29
N PRO A 546 -14.70 9.24 13.78
CA PRO A 546 -15.02 8.06 12.97
C PRO A 546 -15.82 8.37 11.69
N GLN A 547 -16.56 9.48 11.66
CA GLN A 547 -17.36 9.90 10.50
C GLN A 547 -16.50 10.14 9.24
N MET A 548 -15.24 10.57 9.42
CA MET A 548 -14.31 10.75 8.30
C MET A 548 -13.97 9.41 7.66
N LEU A 549 -13.62 8.40 8.44
CA LEU A 549 -13.40 7.04 7.95
C LEU A 549 -14.67 6.46 7.30
N GLU A 550 -15.84 6.64 7.93
CA GLU A 550 -17.13 6.20 7.40
C GLU A 550 -17.50 6.88 6.07
N ALA A 551 -16.97 8.09 5.79
CA ALA A 551 -17.14 8.75 4.50
C ALA A 551 -16.40 8.00 3.38
N HIS A 552 -15.12 7.65 3.57
CA HIS A 552 -14.38 6.82 2.61
C HIS A 552 -15.04 5.46 2.38
N VAL A 553 -15.55 4.84 3.45
CA VAL A 553 -16.28 3.56 3.35
C VAL A 553 -17.53 3.72 2.47
N ARG A 554 -18.28 4.81 2.65
CA ARG A 554 -19.46 5.10 1.85
C ARG A 554 -19.10 5.29 0.38
N ASP A 555 -18.03 6.01 0.07
CA ASP A 555 -17.61 6.29 -1.29
C ASP A 555 -17.20 5.01 -2.04
N VAL A 556 -16.45 4.13 -1.38
CA VAL A 556 -16.07 2.82 -1.95
C VAL A 556 -17.31 1.94 -2.12
N LEU A 557 -18.09 1.71 -1.06
CA LEU A 557 -19.28 0.85 -1.12
C LEU A 557 -20.38 1.39 -2.06
N ASN A 558 -20.36 2.68 -2.39
CA ASN A 558 -21.28 3.22 -3.37
C ASN A 558 -21.03 2.68 -4.79
N THR A 559 -19.78 2.35 -5.11
CA THR A 559 -19.37 1.89 -6.43
C THR A 559 -19.10 0.39 -6.52
N THR A 560 -18.92 -0.28 -5.37
CA THR A 560 -18.57 -1.70 -5.28
C THR A 560 -19.65 -2.60 -4.70
N ALA A 561 -20.55 -2.11 -3.82
CA ALA A 561 -21.58 -2.94 -3.20
C ALA A 561 -22.89 -2.95 -4.03
N PRO A 562 -23.32 -4.10 -4.58
CA PRO A 562 -24.57 -4.20 -5.34
C PRO A 562 -25.77 -3.90 -4.43
N ARG A 563 -26.83 -3.33 -5.00
CA ARG A 563 -28.05 -2.98 -4.28
C ARG A 563 -29.02 -4.14 -4.26
N ALA A 564 -29.51 -4.47 -3.07
CA ALA A 564 -30.63 -5.38 -2.84
C ALA A 564 -31.66 -4.70 -1.93
N MET A 565 -32.90 -5.18 -1.95
CA MET A 565 -33.96 -4.73 -1.03
C MET A 565 -34.10 -5.73 0.10
N ALA A 566 -34.21 -5.23 1.33
CA ALA A 566 -34.49 -6.00 2.53
C ALA A 566 -35.42 -5.17 3.41
N VAL A 567 -36.18 -5.83 4.27
CA VAL A 567 -37.12 -5.21 5.21
C VAL A 567 -36.83 -5.76 6.60
N LEU A 568 -36.57 -4.89 7.57
CA LEU A 568 -36.19 -5.26 8.93
C LEU A 568 -37.41 -5.48 9.81
N GLU A 569 -38.41 -4.61 9.70
CA GLU A 569 -39.69 -4.73 10.42
C GLU A 569 -40.81 -5.00 9.41
N PRO A 570 -41.04 -6.26 8.99
CA PRO A 570 -41.91 -6.57 7.86
C PRO A 570 -43.39 -6.35 8.20
N LEU A 571 -44.03 -5.48 7.43
CA LEU A 571 -45.48 -5.33 7.35
C LEU A 571 -46.00 -6.00 6.08
N LYS A 572 -46.87 -7.00 6.24
CA LYS A 572 -47.49 -7.72 5.13
C LYS A 572 -48.46 -6.82 4.37
N VAL A 573 -48.37 -6.83 3.04
CA VAL A 573 -49.26 -6.10 2.14
C VAL A 573 -49.78 -7.03 1.06
N SER A 574 -51.10 -7.15 1.00
CA SER A 574 -51.81 -7.86 -0.08
C SER A 574 -52.33 -6.85 -1.10
N ILE A 575 -51.93 -7.00 -2.35
CA ILE A 575 -52.18 -6.06 -3.44
C ILE A 575 -53.15 -6.69 -4.43
N SER A 576 -54.31 -6.04 -4.61
CA SER A 576 -55.20 -6.35 -5.72
C SER A 576 -54.62 -5.77 -7.01
N LEU A 577 -54.06 -6.62 -7.87
CA LEU A 577 -53.47 -6.25 -9.16
C LEU A 577 -54.39 -6.62 -10.33
N ALA A 578 -54.30 -5.86 -11.42
CA ALA A 578 -55.02 -6.14 -12.67
C ALA A 578 -54.23 -7.05 -13.62
N CYS A 579 -53.06 -7.57 -13.20
CA CYS A 579 -52.18 -8.42 -13.99
C CYS A 579 -51.95 -9.78 -13.31
N SER A 580 -51.50 -10.77 -14.09
CA SER A 580 -51.08 -12.06 -13.58
C SER A 580 -49.74 -11.93 -12.83
N THR A 581 -49.65 -12.51 -11.64
CA THR A 581 -48.45 -12.62 -10.81
C THR A 581 -48.11 -14.09 -10.55
N PRO A 582 -46.85 -14.45 -10.22
CA PRO A 582 -45.68 -13.59 -10.03
C PRO A 582 -45.06 -13.08 -11.35
N ILE A 583 -44.40 -11.92 -11.29
CA ILE A 583 -43.66 -11.31 -12.41
C ILE A 583 -42.19 -11.15 -12.00
N LEU A 584 -41.26 -11.47 -12.89
CA LEU A 584 -39.84 -11.21 -12.68
C LEU A 584 -39.48 -9.80 -13.18
N LEU A 585 -38.90 -8.99 -12.30
CA LEU A 585 -38.45 -7.64 -12.59
C LEU A 585 -36.93 -7.61 -12.71
N ASP A 586 -36.41 -6.87 -13.69
CA ASP A 586 -34.99 -6.54 -13.78
C ASP A 586 -34.68 -5.35 -12.88
N VAL A 587 -33.81 -5.57 -11.88
CA VAL A 587 -33.33 -4.54 -10.97
C VAL A 587 -31.83 -4.30 -11.23
N PRO A 588 -31.41 -3.05 -11.51
CA PRO A 588 -30.00 -2.74 -11.71
C PRO A 588 -29.20 -2.96 -10.43
N ASN A 589 -28.04 -3.61 -10.54
CA ASN A 589 -27.14 -3.83 -9.41
C ASN A 589 -26.61 -2.50 -8.87
N PHE A 590 -26.30 -1.56 -9.77
CA PHE A 590 -25.80 -0.23 -9.44
C PHE A 590 -26.68 0.84 -10.11
N PRO A 591 -27.47 1.62 -9.35
CA PRO A 591 -28.40 2.59 -9.92
C PRO A 591 -27.74 3.68 -10.78
N ALA A 592 -26.52 4.08 -10.43
CA ALA A 592 -25.77 5.10 -11.17
C ALA A 592 -25.08 4.54 -12.43
N ASP A 593 -24.91 3.22 -12.52
CA ASP A 593 -24.21 2.56 -13.63
C ASP A 593 -24.90 1.23 -13.99
N PRO A 594 -25.95 1.28 -14.83
CA PRO A 594 -26.66 0.09 -15.27
C PRO A 594 -25.81 -0.89 -16.08
N SER A 595 -24.62 -0.51 -16.55
CA SER A 595 -23.72 -1.40 -17.30
C SER A 595 -23.15 -2.53 -16.44
N LYS A 596 -23.13 -2.36 -15.11
CA LYS A 596 -22.68 -3.36 -14.13
C LYS A 596 -23.70 -4.48 -13.84
N GLY A 597 -24.60 -4.70 -14.79
CA GLY A 597 -25.56 -5.80 -14.78
C GLY A 597 -26.81 -5.55 -13.93
N THR A 598 -27.74 -6.50 -14.06
CA THR A 598 -29.01 -6.55 -13.35
C THR A 598 -29.16 -7.88 -12.64
N HIS A 599 -30.06 -7.94 -11.67
CA HIS A 599 -30.55 -9.19 -11.08
C HIS A 599 -32.08 -9.22 -11.15
N LYS A 600 -32.63 -10.43 -11.13
CA LYS A 600 -34.08 -10.65 -11.17
C LYS A 600 -34.67 -10.61 -9.76
N VAL A 601 -35.78 -9.91 -9.58
CA VAL A 601 -36.55 -9.88 -8.34
C VAL A 601 -38.00 -10.27 -8.63
N THR A 602 -38.56 -11.18 -7.83
CA THR A 602 -39.97 -11.59 -7.94
C THR A 602 -40.87 -10.48 -7.41
N PHE A 603 -41.91 -10.12 -8.17
CA PHE A 603 -43.03 -9.30 -7.71
C PHE A 603 -44.30 -10.15 -7.70
N SER A 604 -44.97 -10.20 -6.54
CA SER A 604 -46.21 -10.96 -6.35
C SER A 604 -47.33 -10.09 -5.79
N ASP A 605 -48.53 -10.64 -5.68
CA ASP A 605 -49.67 -10.01 -5.01
C ASP A 605 -49.47 -9.85 -3.49
N VAL A 606 -48.54 -10.60 -2.90
CA VAL A 606 -48.14 -10.46 -1.49
C VAL A 606 -46.70 -9.97 -1.39
N ILE A 607 -46.54 -8.80 -0.77
CA ILE A 607 -45.23 -8.21 -0.50
C ILE A 607 -45.08 -7.83 0.97
N TYR A 608 -43.85 -7.56 1.38
CA TYR A 608 -43.53 -6.96 2.66
C TYR A 608 -42.86 -5.61 2.44
N ILE A 609 -43.25 -4.63 3.26
CA ILE A 609 -42.65 -3.30 3.33
C ILE A 609 -42.23 -3.02 4.79
N GLU A 610 -41.43 -1.99 5.01
CA GLU A 610 -41.12 -1.57 6.38
C GLU A 610 -42.36 -1.10 7.13
N GLN A 611 -42.50 -1.52 8.38
CA GLN A 611 -43.55 -1.08 9.29
C GLN A 611 -43.58 0.46 9.41
N SER A 612 -42.41 1.10 9.33
CA SER A 612 -42.26 2.56 9.40
C SER A 612 -42.72 3.30 8.14
N ASP A 613 -42.85 2.60 7.00
CA ASP A 613 -43.31 3.15 5.73
C ASP A 613 -44.84 3.19 5.59
N PHE A 614 -45.58 2.74 6.62
CA PHE A 614 -47.02 2.96 6.77
C PHE A 614 -47.39 3.72 8.05
N LYS A 615 -48.30 4.69 7.92
CA LYS A 615 -49.01 5.33 9.04
C LYS A 615 -50.47 5.52 8.68
N GLU A 616 -51.40 5.24 9.59
CA GLU A 616 -52.84 5.45 9.33
C GLU A 616 -53.15 6.92 9.01
N VAL A 617 -52.62 7.82 9.84
CA VAL A 617 -52.69 9.28 9.63
C VAL A 617 -51.28 9.81 9.38
N SER A 618 -51.13 10.58 8.31
CA SER A 618 -49.85 11.24 8.00
C SER A 618 -49.46 12.17 9.16
N PRO A 619 -48.32 11.95 9.84
CA PRO A 619 -47.96 12.69 11.05
C PRO A 619 -47.64 14.16 10.77
N ASN A 620 -47.19 14.48 9.55
CA ASN A 620 -46.88 15.83 9.10
C ASN A 620 -46.80 15.87 7.56
N ASN A 621 -46.67 17.07 6.99
CA ASN A 621 -46.51 17.28 5.55
C ASN A 621 -45.20 16.73 4.97
N GLN A 622 -44.22 16.38 5.81
CA GLN A 622 -42.94 15.80 5.38
C GLN A 622 -43.04 14.28 5.17
N TYR A 623 -44.09 13.63 5.68
CA TYR A 623 -44.30 12.19 5.49
C TYR A 623 -44.78 11.89 4.06
N LYS A 624 -43.91 11.27 3.26
CA LYS A 624 -44.14 10.99 1.83
C LYS A 624 -44.50 9.53 1.50
N ARG A 625 -44.53 8.63 2.50
CA ARG A 625 -44.80 7.19 2.31
C ARG A 625 -46.30 6.87 2.43
N LEU A 626 -46.65 5.61 2.66
CA LEU A 626 -48.04 5.13 2.57
C LEU A 626 -48.87 5.60 3.77
N SER A 627 -50.05 6.15 3.50
CA SER A 627 -51.10 6.33 4.51
C SER A 627 -52.47 6.04 3.91
N VAL A 628 -53.51 6.02 4.73
CA VAL A 628 -54.89 5.78 4.24
C VAL A 628 -55.29 6.81 3.18
N ALA A 629 -54.84 8.05 3.32
CA ALA A 629 -55.13 9.14 2.40
C ALA A 629 -54.05 9.37 1.32
N GLN A 630 -52.93 8.63 1.37
CA GLN A 630 -51.76 8.89 0.52
C GLN A 630 -51.19 7.60 -0.10
N PRO A 631 -51.22 7.46 -1.43
CA PRO A 631 -50.61 6.32 -2.11
C PRO A 631 -49.08 6.42 -2.15
N VAL A 632 -48.41 5.28 -2.38
CA VAL A 632 -46.95 5.19 -2.53
C VAL A 632 -46.56 4.35 -3.74
N GLY A 633 -45.46 4.70 -4.40
CA GLY A 633 -44.90 3.89 -5.48
C GLY A 633 -44.06 2.73 -4.93
N LEU A 634 -44.08 1.60 -5.63
CA LEU A 634 -43.20 0.46 -5.34
C LEU A 634 -42.00 0.49 -6.31
N ARG A 635 -40.77 0.53 -5.78
CA ARG A 635 -39.54 0.60 -6.59
C ARG A 635 -39.50 -0.53 -7.64
N HIS A 636 -39.05 -0.21 -8.85
CA HIS A 636 -38.87 -1.14 -9.99
C HIS A 636 -40.12 -1.84 -10.55
N THR A 637 -41.26 -1.83 -9.86
CA THR A 637 -42.49 -2.53 -10.32
C THR A 637 -43.25 -1.79 -11.43
N GLY A 638 -43.17 -0.45 -11.45
CA GLY A 638 -44.08 0.37 -12.26
C GLY A 638 -45.49 0.51 -11.69
N TYR A 639 -45.72 0.16 -10.42
CA TYR A 639 -47.02 0.26 -9.74
C TYR A 639 -47.02 1.24 -8.56
N VAL A 640 -48.21 1.81 -8.31
CA VAL A 640 -48.55 2.63 -7.15
C VAL A 640 -49.64 1.89 -6.35
N ILE A 641 -49.45 1.77 -5.04
CA ILE A 641 -50.43 1.13 -4.16
C ILE A 641 -51.21 2.16 -3.33
N SER A 642 -52.51 1.91 -3.14
CA SER A 642 -53.41 2.69 -2.28
C SER A 642 -54.09 1.79 -1.26
N VAL A 643 -54.19 2.22 0.00
CA VAL A 643 -54.80 1.42 1.07
C VAL A 643 -56.31 1.33 0.88
N LYS A 644 -56.84 0.10 0.95
CA LYS A 644 -58.28 -0.20 0.97
C LYS A 644 -58.74 -0.56 2.38
N GLU A 645 -57.95 -1.38 3.07
CA GLU A 645 -58.30 -1.90 4.39
C GLU A 645 -57.02 -2.04 5.23
N VAL A 646 -57.13 -1.70 6.52
CA VAL A 646 -56.07 -1.88 7.52
C VAL A 646 -56.53 -2.98 8.47
N ILE A 647 -55.81 -4.09 8.52
CA ILE A 647 -56.11 -5.21 9.40
C ILE A 647 -55.27 -5.10 10.66
N LYS A 648 -55.94 -5.15 11.82
CA LYS A 648 -55.32 -5.08 13.14
C LYS A 648 -55.54 -6.38 13.91
N ASP A 649 -54.60 -6.71 14.78
CA ASP A 649 -54.75 -7.81 15.72
C ASP A 649 -55.58 -7.42 16.95
N LYS A 650 -55.71 -8.36 17.90
CA LYS A 650 -56.43 -8.17 19.17
C LYS A 650 -55.83 -7.06 20.07
N ASN A 651 -54.58 -6.67 19.83
CA ASN A 651 -53.86 -5.65 20.58
C ASN A 651 -53.82 -4.30 19.81
N ASN A 652 -54.64 -4.13 18.78
CA ASN A 652 -54.66 -2.97 17.88
C ASN A 652 -53.33 -2.74 17.11
N LYS A 653 -52.45 -3.73 17.03
CA LYS A 653 -51.25 -3.66 16.18
C LYS A 653 -51.63 -3.95 14.73
N ILE A 654 -51.12 -3.15 13.80
CA ILE A 654 -51.34 -3.35 12.36
C ILE A 654 -50.54 -4.57 11.90
N VAL A 655 -51.22 -5.56 11.33
CA VAL A 655 -50.62 -6.85 10.91
C VAL A 655 -50.64 -7.05 9.40
N GLU A 656 -51.61 -6.47 8.69
CA GLU A 656 -51.72 -6.60 7.24
C GLU A 656 -52.42 -5.38 6.63
N LEU A 657 -51.99 -4.98 5.44
CA LEU A 657 -52.68 -3.98 4.63
C LEU A 657 -53.25 -4.64 3.38
N LYS A 658 -54.53 -4.42 3.08
CA LYS A 658 -55.08 -4.70 1.75
C LYS A 658 -55.05 -3.42 0.93
N THR A 659 -54.45 -3.52 -0.25
CA THR A 659 -54.22 -2.38 -1.14
C THR A 659 -54.69 -2.67 -2.55
N ILE A 660 -54.87 -1.61 -3.33
CA ILE A 660 -55.14 -1.68 -4.76
C ILE A 660 -53.89 -1.18 -5.48
N GLY A 661 -53.38 -1.98 -6.42
CA GLY A 661 -52.23 -1.63 -7.25
C GLY A 661 -52.68 -1.05 -8.59
N THR A 662 -52.26 0.18 -8.87
CA THR A 662 -52.54 0.88 -10.13
C THR A 662 -51.22 1.12 -10.88
N PRO A 663 -51.14 0.83 -12.20
CA PRO A 663 -49.97 1.19 -12.99
C PRO A 663 -49.63 2.67 -12.86
N VAL A 664 -48.34 3.03 -12.75
CA VAL A 664 -47.89 4.42 -12.55
C VAL A 664 -48.44 5.36 -13.64
N ALA A 665 -48.58 4.89 -14.87
CA ALA A 665 -49.15 5.66 -15.99
C ALA A 665 -50.60 6.11 -15.74
N ASN A 666 -51.37 5.36 -14.95
CA ASN A 666 -52.79 5.60 -14.68
C ASN A 666 -53.04 6.12 -13.25
N ALA A 667 -51.97 6.25 -12.45
CA ALA A 667 -52.05 6.68 -11.06
C ALA A 667 -51.69 8.16 -10.91
N LYS A 668 -52.24 8.82 -9.90
CA LYS A 668 -51.74 10.13 -9.46
C LYS A 668 -50.29 9.97 -9.01
N LYS A 669 -49.39 10.82 -9.51
CA LYS A 669 -47.95 10.75 -9.22
C LYS A 669 -47.70 10.62 -7.71
N PRO A 670 -47.08 9.52 -7.24
CA PRO A 670 -46.84 9.29 -5.82
C PRO A 670 -45.78 10.26 -5.29
N LYS A 671 -45.81 10.54 -3.99
CA LYS A 671 -44.83 11.43 -3.34
C LYS A 671 -43.46 10.77 -3.12
N ALA A 672 -43.41 9.44 -3.08
CA ALA A 672 -42.19 8.66 -2.91
C ALA A 672 -42.33 7.26 -3.52
N PHE A 673 -41.19 6.60 -3.72
CA PHE A 673 -41.08 5.18 -4.05
C PHE A 673 -40.35 4.44 -2.92
N ILE A 674 -41.01 3.44 -2.33
CA ILE A 674 -40.46 2.63 -1.23
C ILE A 674 -39.93 1.30 -1.75
N HIS A 675 -39.02 0.71 -0.96
CA HIS A 675 -38.53 -0.64 -1.19
C HIS A 675 -39.54 -1.66 -0.66
N TRP A 676 -39.42 -2.89 -1.13
CA TRP A 676 -40.31 -3.99 -0.80
C TRP A 676 -39.61 -5.31 -1.10
N VAL A 677 -40.13 -6.40 -0.55
CA VAL A 677 -39.68 -7.76 -0.86
C VAL A 677 -40.89 -8.67 -1.06
N ALA A 678 -40.83 -9.56 -2.05
CA ALA A 678 -41.76 -10.68 -2.19
C ALA A 678 -40.96 -11.97 -2.06
N GLU A 679 -41.58 -13.02 -1.50
CA GLU A 679 -40.91 -14.31 -1.25
C GLU A 679 -39.53 -14.13 -0.58
N PRO A 680 -39.44 -13.39 0.55
CA PRO A 680 -38.15 -13.02 1.12
C PRO A 680 -37.40 -14.22 1.67
N LEU A 681 -36.06 -14.17 1.57
CA LEU A 681 -35.18 -15.01 2.37
C LEU A 681 -35.09 -14.43 3.79
N GLU A 682 -35.34 -15.24 4.81
CA GLU A 682 -35.15 -14.84 6.20
C GLU A 682 -33.66 -14.80 6.56
N CYS A 683 -33.19 -13.70 7.15
CA CYS A 683 -31.81 -13.53 7.56
C CYS A 683 -31.69 -12.68 8.85
N GLU A 684 -30.60 -12.88 9.60
CA GLU A 684 -30.29 -12.08 10.78
C GLU A 684 -29.61 -10.77 10.36
N VAL A 685 -30.14 -9.62 10.80
CA VAL A 685 -29.53 -8.30 10.64
C VAL A 685 -29.15 -7.75 12.01
N ARG A 686 -27.87 -7.39 12.19
CA ARG A 686 -27.35 -6.82 13.43
C ARG A 686 -27.12 -5.32 13.27
N LEU A 687 -27.86 -4.52 14.04
CA LEU A 687 -27.71 -3.07 14.10
C LEU A 687 -26.75 -2.71 15.24
N TYR A 688 -25.71 -1.94 14.92
CA TYR A 688 -24.69 -1.52 15.88
C TYR A 688 -24.77 -0.01 16.11
N GLU A 689 -24.70 0.40 17.37
CA GLU A 689 -24.60 1.80 17.80
C GLU A 689 -23.21 2.08 18.40
N ARG A 690 -22.88 3.36 18.52
CA ARG A 690 -21.58 3.82 19.01
C ARG A 690 -21.43 3.69 20.52
#